data_AF-A0A2D5ARE5-F1
#
_entry.id   AF-A0A2D5ARE5-F1
#
_cell.length_a   1.000
_cell.length_b   1.000
_cell.length_c   1.000
_cell.angle_alpha   90.00
_cell.angle_beta   90.00
_cell.angle_gamma   90.00
#
_symmetry.space_group_name_H-M   'P 1'
#
loop_
_entity.id
_entity.type
_entity.pdbx_description
1 polymer ?
#
loop_
_entity_poly.entity_id
_entity_poly.type
_entity_poly.pdbx_seq_one_letter_code
_entity_poly.pdbx_strand_id
1 'polypeptide(L)'
;MLINGQFRIEKVQVLNWGGYSDLQVMHVERAGTAILGPSGRGKSTLLDAMASVILPNPQEFNQAARDDKGQKRERTVYTYARGLTDRRRDENRRSGTTTYVRPPGTNGFASGAAITWAHDDGRRVTVFRLAWVASDTTGADAINANTIYGFVSGDFDLDRLNGLTGVRSGSSPLTKTTLSGLIDTGRGDLVDSSQSKIHAKMRSVMEMGKSDESQRLAMHLLRRAQASKGIFNINALFKEFVLTEPLALDRWGTALEAYREASRLYDEYEATRRQLETLTRLPQLAEKYQHAGKDHTRKTSLLLERAEGTPARLRIWHAHKLLDWLRARIDDNRLTTAETNEDLQAANTRRTHAKTTFDNLLLSLTSAGGDKAPLLKVQLDTAQHNLDRIGIHRAAVSRRLSEFDRTLPASQGDLLLLQDDLSDMRTQLETQQIALDAEAKAAVLRAGMIAGQRKSVAHELHQLSSRRSNISPEAAQLRADIAAATNVPLDRLHFFGELIQIKAEHQSWEAAVFSVLRGVAKDLVVDQEHFITVRRFINEHDTRMHVSLVPVREQGSQREPVPGTVPAIVELADSPFAPWVLNELVDRFSYQLVERDSDLDTKRASHLNGAVTRAGMRTAAFGRFAKDDSVQRYSFIGWDTADLRRDLEQNLASLTAELAPADAASNTAQATRDDARDRAQRLTTLLEELDWSSIDTAPAADQVRQRKVSRRVRQIPSGGLYEGLL
;
A
#
# COMPACT_ATOMS: atom_id res chain seq x y z
N MET A 1 -23.39 49.55 62.90
CA MET A 1 -22.76 50.25 61.76
C MET A 1 -23.88 50.55 60.78
N LEU A 2 -24.28 51.82 60.66
CA LEU A 2 -25.21 52.26 59.63
C LEU A 2 -24.63 51.84 58.26
N ILE A 3 -25.45 51.21 57.43
CA ILE A 3 -25.07 50.92 56.05
C ILE A 3 -24.87 52.29 55.39
N ASN A 4 -23.62 52.73 55.25
CA ASN A 4 -23.27 53.82 54.33
C ASN A 4 -23.86 53.46 52.97
N GLY A 5 -24.48 54.44 52.31
CA GLY A 5 -25.42 54.27 51.20
C GLY A 5 -25.06 53.23 50.13
N GLN A 6 -26.06 52.81 49.37
CA GLN A 6 -25.89 51.78 48.33
C GLN A 6 -26.05 52.38 46.93
N PHE A 7 -25.18 51.98 46.01
CA PHE A 7 -25.41 52.21 44.59
C PHE A 7 -26.57 51.35 44.11
N ARG A 8 -27.65 51.98 43.64
CA ARG A 8 -28.81 51.29 43.07
C ARG A 8 -29.02 51.73 41.63
N ILE A 9 -29.46 50.80 40.78
CA ILE A 9 -29.76 51.09 39.37
C ILE A 9 -30.88 52.13 39.33
N GLU A 10 -30.64 53.22 38.60
CA GLU A 10 -31.60 54.31 38.36
C GLU A 10 -32.10 54.27 36.91
N LYS A 11 -31.21 53.95 35.97
CA LYS A 11 -31.50 53.99 34.52
C LYS A 11 -30.76 52.88 33.78
N VAL A 12 -31.45 52.18 32.90
CA VAL A 12 -30.87 51.19 31.97
C VAL A 12 -31.15 51.66 30.54
N GLN A 13 -30.11 51.77 29.73
CA GLN A 13 -30.21 52.13 28.32
C GLN A 13 -29.77 50.94 27.46
N VAL A 14 -30.50 50.66 26.39
CA VAL A 14 -30.22 49.57 25.46
C VAL A 14 -30.25 50.11 24.04
N LEU A 15 -29.18 49.88 23.28
CA LEU A 15 -29.03 50.34 21.90
C LEU A 15 -28.89 49.13 20.97
N ASN A 16 -29.82 48.96 20.03
CA ASN A 16 -29.77 47.91 18.99
C ASN A 16 -29.39 46.51 19.52
N TRP A 17 -30.07 46.03 20.57
CA TRP A 17 -29.75 44.77 21.24
C TRP A 17 -30.94 43.80 21.26
N GLY A 18 -30.73 42.60 20.74
CA GLY A 18 -31.75 41.58 20.53
C GLY A 18 -32.92 42.13 19.70
N GLY A 19 -34.14 41.98 20.22
CA GLY A 19 -35.35 42.51 19.60
C GLY A 19 -35.58 44.01 19.77
N TYR A 20 -34.72 44.72 20.52
CA TYR A 20 -34.80 46.18 20.67
C TYR A 20 -34.06 46.85 19.50
N SER A 21 -34.74 47.80 18.87
CA SER A 21 -34.18 48.69 17.84
C SER A 21 -34.07 50.10 18.40
N ASP A 22 -33.06 50.83 17.91
CA ASP A 22 -32.70 52.17 18.38
C ASP A 22 -32.43 52.21 19.88
N LEU A 23 -32.45 53.41 20.48
CA LEU A 23 -32.27 53.59 21.90
C LEU A 23 -33.57 53.31 22.66
N GLN A 24 -33.50 52.43 23.64
CA GLN A 24 -34.57 52.15 24.59
C GLN A 24 -34.09 52.46 26.01
N VAL A 25 -34.89 53.19 26.78
CA VAL A 25 -34.55 53.62 28.14
C VAL A 25 -35.57 53.06 29.13
N MET A 26 -35.07 52.36 30.15
CA MET A 26 -35.86 51.90 31.29
C MET A 26 -35.41 52.64 32.55
N HIS A 27 -36.32 53.39 33.16
CA HIS A 27 -36.14 53.96 34.48
C HIS A 27 -36.48 52.91 35.55
N VAL A 28 -35.63 52.83 36.58
CA VAL A 28 -35.80 51.91 37.69
C VAL A 28 -36.18 52.69 38.92
N GLU A 29 -37.43 52.48 39.36
CA GLU A 29 -38.00 53.15 40.52
C GLU A 29 -37.47 52.55 41.82
N ARG A 30 -37.29 53.40 42.85
CA ARG A 30 -36.78 52.98 44.17
C ARG A 30 -37.72 52.01 44.88
N ALA A 31 -39.03 52.09 44.61
CA ALA A 31 -40.04 51.18 45.14
C ALA A 31 -40.04 49.79 44.46
N GLY A 32 -39.26 49.62 43.38
CA GLY A 32 -39.20 48.40 42.58
C GLY A 32 -39.80 48.59 41.19
N THR A 33 -39.38 47.74 40.25
CA THR A 33 -39.83 47.79 38.85
C THR A 33 -40.19 46.39 38.38
N ALA A 34 -41.41 46.21 37.87
CA ALA A 34 -41.90 44.93 37.34
C ALA A 34 -41.87 44.94 35.81
N ILE A 35 -41.10 44.02 35.20
CA ILE A 35 -41.05 43.84 33.75
C ILE A 35 -42.08 42.79 33.34
N LEU A 36 -43.24 43.25 32.86
CA LEU A 36 -44.38 42.39 32.49
C LEU A 36 -44.49 42.24 30.96
N GLY A 37 -45.03 41.10 30.52
CA GLY A 37 -45.34 40.87 29.11
C GLY A 37 -45.36 39.38 28.71
N PRO A 38 -45.90 39.03 27.53
CA PRO A 38 -45.91 37.66 27.02
C PRO A 38 -44.50 37.05 26.88
N SER A 39 -44.41 35.71 26.90
CA SER A 39 -43.15 35.02 26.57
C SER A 39 -42.67 35.40 25.15
N GLY A 40 -41.36 35.53 24.95
CA GLY A 40 -40.77 35.90 23.65
C GLY A 40 -40.74 37.40 23.30
N ARG A 41 -41.31 38.30 24.12
CA ARG A 41 -41.33 39.76 23.86
C ARG A 41 -40.09 40.54 24.34
N GLY A 42 -38.95 39.88 24.55
CA GLY A 42 -37.67 40.55 24.87
C GLY A 42 -37.38 40.80 26.35
N LYS A 43 -38.23 40.38 27.29
CA LYS A 43 -37.98 40.53 28.74
C LYS A 43 -36.62 39.99 29.18
N SER A 44 -36.29 38.76 28.78
CA SER A 44 -35.00 38.14 29.07
C SER A 44 -33.85 38.80 28.31
N THR A 45 -34.11 39.33 27.12
CA THR A 45 -33.13 40.07 26.31
C THR A 45 -32.65 41.32 27.02
N LEU A 46 -33.54 42.02 27.72
CA LEU A 46 -33.20 43.19 28.54
C LEU A 46 -32.31 42.81 29.74
N LEU A 47 -32.64 41.72 30.43
CA LEU A 47 -31.82 41.20 31.54
C LEU A 47 -30.43 40.75 31.05
N ASP A 48 -30.36 40.09 29.89
CA ASP A 48 -29.10 39.70 29.25
C ASP A 48 -28.28 40.92 28.79
N ALA A 49 -28.94 42.02 28.40
CA ALA A 49 -28.26 43.29 28.10
C ALA A 49 -27.60 43.87 29.35
N MET A 50 -28.32 43.86 30.48
CA MET A 50 -27.78 44.32 31.78
C MET A 50 -26.62 43.42 32.23
N ALA A 51 -26.79 42.10 32.11
CA ALA A 51 -25.76 41.12 32.41
C ALA A 51 -24.50 41.34 31.57
N SER A 52 -24.65 41.76 30.31
CA SER A 52 -23.51 42.03 29.43
C SER A 52 -22.60 43.19 29.90
N VAL A 53 -23.16 44.13 30.66
CA VAL A 53 -22.42 45.26 31.24
C VAL A 53 -21.74 44.83 32.55
N ILE A 54 -22.47 44.10 33.39
CA ILE A 54 -22.05 43.78 34.76
C ILE A 54 -21.09 42.58 34.82
N LEU A 55 -21.20 41.60 33.91
CA LEU A 55 -20.51 40.31 34.03
C LEU A 55 -19.25 40.19 33.16
N PRO A 56 -18.17 39.56 33.67
CA PRO A 56 -16.94 39.36 32.89
C PRO A 56 -17.13 38.36 31.74
N ASN A 57 -16.35 38.52 30.68
CA ASN A 57 -16.27 37.59 29.54
C ASN A 57 -15.54 36.28 29.95
N PRO A 58 -15.91 35.12 29.38
CA PRO A 58 -17.01 34.90 28.44
C PRO A 58 -18.37 34.97 29.13
N GLN A 59 -19.31 35.67 28.49
CA GLN A 59 -20.66 35.88 29.03
C GLN A 59 -21.51 34.64 28.76
N GLU A 60 -22.01 34.00 29.82
CA GLU A 60 -23.05 32.98 29.70
C GLU A 60 -24.42 33.64 29.78
N PHE A 61 -25.03 33.87 28.62
CA PHE A 61 -26.39 34.40 28.55
C PHE A 61 -27.43 33.34 28.93
N ASN A 62 -28.45 33.79 29.67
CA ASN A 62 -29.62 33.07 30.17
C ASN A 62 -29.59 31.52 30.11
N GLN A 63 -29.20 30.89 31.23
CA GLN A 63 -29.20 29.42 31.39
C GLN A 63 -30.62 28.81 31.47
N ALA A 64 -31.67 29.60 31.72
CA ALA A 64 -33.05 29.10 31.87
C ALA A 64 -33.68 28.61 30.55
N ALA A 65 -33.05 28.89 29.41
CA ALA A 65 -33.50 28.42 28.08
C ALA A 65 -32.72 27.20 27.56
N ARG A 66 -31.87 26.58 28.38
CA ARG A 66 -31.22 25.30 28.08
C ARG A 66 -32.13 24.16 28.53
N ASP A 67 -32.90 23.58 27.60
CA ASP A 67 -33.64 22.34 27.84
C ASP A 67 -32.66 21.19 28.18
N ASP A 68 -33.07 20.30 29.10
CA ASP A 68 -32.34 19.09 29.55
C ASP A 68 -32.07 18.04 28.43
N LYS A 69 -32.36 18.37 27.16
CA LYS A 69 -32.10 17.53 25.99
C LYS A 69 -31.05 18.16 25.06
N GLY A 70 -29.81 18.30 25.53
CA GLY A 70 -28.57 18.30 24.73
C GLY A 70 -28.40 19.24 23.52
N GLN A 71 -29.37 20.07 23.15
CA GLN A 71 -29.30 20.96 21.99
C GLN A 71 -28.75 22.32 22.44
N LYS A 72 -27.47 22.54 22.17
CA LYS A 72 -26.77 23.82 22.35
C LYS A 72 -27.42 24.92 21.51
N ARG A 73 -28.40 25.64 22.06
CA ARG A 73 -28.73 27.01 21.63
C ARG A 73 -27.72 27.96 22.28
N GLU A 74 -26.52 28.04 21.72
CA GLU A 74 -25.52 29.02 22.18
C GLU A 74 -25.96 30.42 21.73
N ARG A 75 -26.65 31.13 22.64
CA ARG A 75 -26.88 32.57 22.51
C ARG A 75 -25.54 33.26 22.77
N THR A 76 -25.03 33.97 21.77
CA THR A 76 -23.78 34.73 21.83
C THR A 76 -24.06 36.22 21.75
N VAL A 77 -23.08 37.05 22.11
CA VAL A 77 -23.12 38.51 21.90
C VAL A 77 -23.51 38.84 20.45
N TYR A 78 -23.00 38.07 19.47
CA TYR A 78 -23.34 38.22 18.06
C TYR A 78 -24.83 38.01 17.78
N THR A 79 -25.43 36.98 18.35
CA THR A 79 -26.87 36.71 18.17
C THR A 79 -27.75 37.79 18.80
N TYR A 80 -27.31 38.41 19.91
CA TYR A 80 -28.02 39.54 20.50
C TYR A 80 -27.82 40.81 19.67
N ALA A 81 -26.60 41.18 19.28
CA ALA A 81 -26.36 42.41 18.53
C ALA A 81 -27.15 42.46 17.20
N ARG A 82 -27.22 41.33 16.47
CA ARG A 82 -27.99 41.21 15.23
C ARG A 82 -29.48 40.91 15.44
N GLY A 83 -29.88 40.46 16.63
CA GLY A 83 -31.26 40.10 16.97
C GLY A 83 -31.76 38.84 16.25
N LEU A 84 -31.28 37.66 16.64
CA LEU A 84 -31.73 36.38 16.08
C LEU A 84 -33.21 36.10 16.41
N THR A 85 -34.05 35.92 15.39
CA THR A 85 -35.51 35.73 15.56
C THR A 85 -35.95 34.29 15.33
N ASP A 86 -35.52 33.66 14.22
CA ASP A 86 -35.88 32.28 13.89
C ASP A 86 -34.69 31.54 13.22
N ARG A 87 -34.67 30.22 13.36
CA ARG A 87 -33.69 29.33 12.75
C ARG A 87 -34.45 28.16 12.14
N ARG A 88 -34.97 28.34 10.93
CA ARG A 88 -35.61 27.24 10.18
C ARG A 88 -34.53 26.33 9.62
N ARG A 89 -34.62 25.04 9.93
CA ARG A 89 -33.85 23.99 9.24
C ARG A 89 -34.72 23.48 8.10
N ASP A 90 -34.22 23.57 6.86
CA ASP A 90 -34.87 22.91 5.74
C ASP A 90 -34.80 21.39 5.90
N GLU A 91 -35.81 20.68 5.39
CA GLU A 91 -35.92 19.21 5.40
C GLU A 91 -34.68 18.50 4.81
N ASN A 92 -33.91 19.18 3.95
CA ASN A 92 -32.71 18.65 3.30
C ASN A 92 -31.42 18.71 4.15
N ARG A 93 -31.46 19.10 5.44
CA ARG A 93 -30.31 19.13 6.37
C ARG A 93 -29.03 19.87 5.90
N ARG A 94 -29.04 20.57 4.75
CA ARG A 94 -27.85 21.18 4.13
C ARG A 94 -27.78 22.70 4.20
N SER A 95 -28.87 23.40 4.51
CA SER A 95 -28.90 24.85 4.69
C SER A 95 -29.97 25.21 5.71
N GLY A 96 -29.63 26.04 6.70
CA GLY A 96 -30.58 26.57 7.67
C GLY A 96 -30.60 28.08 7.56
N THR A 97 -31.72 28.66 7.12
CA THR A 97 -31.85 30.11 6.99
C THR A 97 -32.10 30.71 8.38
N THR A 98 -31.08 31.33 8.96
CA THR A 98 -31.19 32.12 10.20
C THR A 98 -31.67 33.51 9.87
N THR A 99 -32.81 33.93 10.41
CA THR A 99 -33.33 35.29 10.25
C THR A 99 -32.93 36.17 11.45
N TYR A 100 -32.42 37.36 11.13
CA TYR A 100 -32.03 38.38 12.09
C TYR A 100 -32.88 39.63 11.89
N VAL A 101 -33.20 40.35 12.97
CA VAL A 101 -33.83 41.68 12.92
C VAL A 101 -32.93 42.66 12.17
N ARG A 102 -31.60 42.53 12.33
CA ARG A 102 -30.58 43.30 11.62
C ARG A 102 -29.70 42.34 10.81
N PRO A 103 -30.03 42.03 9.54
CA PRO A 103 -29.34 41.00 8.76
C PRO A 103 -27.87 41.35 8.46
N PRO A 104 -26.99 40.35 8.22
CA PRO A 104 -25.64 40.58 7.71
C PRO A 104 -25.68 41.35 6.39
N GLY A 105 -24.71 42.24 6.14
CA GLY A 105 -24.67 43.07 4.93
C GLY A 105 -25.40 44.42 5.00
N THR A 106 -26.13 44.73 6.09
CA THR A 106 -26.64 46.09 6.34
C THR A 106 -25.53 47.05 6.79
N ASN A 107 -25.77 48.36 6.68
CA ASN A 107 -24.85 49.40 7.16
C ASN A 107 -24.44 49.17 8.62
N GLY A 108 -23.19 49.48 8.95
CA GLY A 108 -22.66 49.27 10.29
C GLY A 108 -23.41 50.09 11.34
N PHE A 109 -23.58 49.53 12.53
CA PHE A 109 -24.33 50.15 13.63
C PHE A 109 -23.67 49.88 15.00
N ALA A 110 -23.93 50.77 15.95
CA ALA A 110 -23.56 50.57 17.35
C ALA A 110 -24.61 49.71 18.07
N SER A 111 -24.15 48.72 18.85
CA SER A 111 -25.00 47.83 19.64
C SER A 111 -24.45 47.65 21.05
N GLY A 112 -25.30 47.74 22.07
CA GLY A 112 -24.86 47.57 23.45
C GLY A 112 -25.85 48.05 24.49
N ALA A 113 -25.37 48.24 25.71
CA ALA A 113 -26.16 48.70 26.84
C ALA A 113 -25.34 49.55 27.81
N ALA A 114 -26.02 50.43 28.53
CA ALA A 114 -25.48 51.24 29.61
C ALA A 114 -26.38 51.14 30.84
N ILE A 115 -25.77 51.14 32.02
CA ILE A 115 -26.50 51.13 33.29
C ILE A 115 -25.96 52.28 34.13
N THR A 116 -26.87 53.10 34.65
CA THR A 116 -26.58 54.19 35.56
C THR A 116 -27.04 53.81 36.95
N TRP A 117 -26.13 53.90 37.92
CA TRP A 117 -26.41 53.74 39.33
C TRP A 117 -26.36 55.09 40.03
N ALA A 118 -27.30 55.30 40.94
CA ALA A 118 -27.31 56.42 41.86
C ALA A 118 -27.08 55.94 43.28
N HIS A 119 -26.12 56.56 43.96
CA HIS A 119 -25.89 56.39 45.39
C HIS A 119 -26.77 57.36 46.19
N ASP A 120 -27.01 57.03 47.45
CA ASP A 120 -27.93 57.78 48.33
C ASP A 120 -27.40 59.19 48.69
N ASP A 121 -26.12 59.49 48.41
CA ASP A 121 -25.49 60.82 48.55
C ASP A 121 -25.54 61.67 47.27
N GLY A 122 -26.25 61.21 46.23
CA GLY A 122 -26.39 61.92 44.95
C GLY A 122 -25.30 61.64 43.92
N ARG A 123 -24.27 60.84 44.25
CA ARG A 123 -23.29 60.40 43.24
C ARG A 123 -23.95 59.48 42.21
N ARG A 124 -23.63 59.70 40.93
CA ARG A 124 -24.05 58.86 39.81
C ARG A 124 -22.86 58.26 39.11
N VAL A 125 -23.00 57.01 38.66
CA VAL A 125 -22.00 56.31 37.86
C VAL A 125 -22.70 55.56 36.73
N THR A 126 -22.21 55.71 35.51
CA THR A 126 -22.69 54.97 34.34
C THR A 126 -21.61 54.03 33.84
N VAL A 127 -21.95 52.75 33.68
CA VAL A 127 -21.09 51.74 33.05
C VAL A 127 -21.76 51.29 31.76
N PHE A 128 -21.00 51.22 30.68
CA PHE A 128 -21.53 50.80 29.38
C PHE A 128 -20.63 49.79 28.68
N ARG A 129 -21.26 48.99 27.83
CA ARG A 129 -20.63 48.07 26.90
C ARG A 129 -21.21 48.34 25.52
N LEU A 130 -20.35 48.69 24.57
CA LEU A 130 -20.74 49.01 23.20
C LEU A 130 -19.87 48.24 22.22
N ALA A 131 -20.49 47.66 21.21
CA ALA A 131 -19.80 47.00 20.12
C ALA A 131 -20.22 47.61 18.79
N TRP A 132 -19.25 47.84 17.91
CA TRP A 132 -19.53 48.17 16.53
C TRP A 132 -19.75 46.91 15.71
N VAL A 133 -20.92 46.81 15.08
CA VAL A 133 -21.25 45.71 14.17
C VAL A 133 -21.09 46.22 12.74
N ALA A 134 -19.99 45.87 12.07
CA ALA A 134 -19.78 46.23 10.67
C ALA A 134 -20.59 45.32 9.74
N SER A 135 -20.72 45.71 8.47
CA SER A 135 -21.50 44.98 7.45
C SER A 135 -20.97 43.55 7.21
N ASP A 136 -19.65 43.38 7.30
CA ASP A 136 -18.88 42.14 7.09
C ASP A 136 -18.63 41.32 8.37
N THR A 137 -19.03 41.84 9.53
CA THR A 137 -18.79 41.18 10.81
C THR A 137 -19.57 39.87 10.87
N THR A 138 -18.84 38.75 10.85
CA THR A 138 -19.35 37.38 10.94
C THR A 138 -18.73 36.69 12.16
N GLY A 139 -19.56 36.36 13.17
CA GLY A 139 -19.12 35.64 14.37
C GLY A 139 -18.91 36.51 15.63
N ALA A 140 -18.78 35.82 16.77
CA ALA A 140 -18.71 36.44 18.09
C ALA A 140 -17.34 37.07 18.41
N ASP A 141 -16.25 36.49 17.91
CA ASP A 141 -14.88 36.96 18.18
C ASP A 141 -14.62 38.34 17.56
N ALA A 142 -15.12 38.56 16.34
CA ALA A 142 -15.03 39.85 15.66
C ALA A 142 -15.80 40.96 16.40
N ILE A 143 -16.96 40.65 17.00
CA ILE A 143 -17.70 41.62 17.82
C ILE A 143 -16.98 41.90 19.12
N ASN A 144 -16.42 40.88 19.78
CA ASN A 144 -15.66 41.06 21.01
C ASN A 144 -14.40 41.91 20.78
N ALA A 145 -13.71 41.74 19.65
CA ALA A 145 -12.58 42.57 19.26
C ALA A 145 -12.96 44.05 19.04
N ASN A 146 -14.17 44.30 18.51
CA ASN A 146 -14.72 45.63 18.29
C ASN A 146 -15.61 46.13 19.45
N THR A 147 -15.52 45.52 20.62
CA THR A 147 -16.26 45.94 21.83
C THR A 147 -15.40 46.89 22.66
N ILE A 148 -16.02 47.96 23.13
CA ILE A 148 -15.45 48.94 24.05
C ILE A 148 -16.30 49.01 25.30
N TYR A 149 -15.61 49.13 26.43
CA TYR A 149 -16.20 49.26 27.75
C TYR A 149 -15.88 50.65 28.30
N GLY A 150 -16.84 51.23 29.01
CA GLY A 150 -16.70 52.55 29.61
C GLY A 150 -17.22 52.61 31.05
N PHE A 151 -16.54 53.41 31.87
CA PHE A 151 -16.95 53.83 33.19
C PHE A 151 -16.97 55.35 33.23
N VAL A 152 -18.11 55.94 33.56
CA VAL A 152 -18.33 57.39 33.63
C VAL A 152 -18.85 57.74 35.01
N SER A 153 -18.21 58.70 35.68
CA SER A 153 -18.59 59.22 36.99
C SER A 153 -19.64 60.33 36.83
N GLY A 154 -20.79 59.96 36.30
CA GLY A 154 -21.90 60.86 35.99
C GLY A 154 -22.98 60.13 35.20
N ASP A 155 -23.78 60.87 34.44
CA ASP A 155 -24.74 60.30 33.50
C ASP A 155 -24.14 60.27 32.09
N PHE A 156 -24.22 59.12 31.41
CA PHE A 156 -23.80 58.98 30.02
C PHE A 156 -24.99 58.54 29.16
N ASP A 157 -25.35 59.37 28.18
CA ASP A 157 -26.47 59.12 27.31
C ASP A 157 -26.04 58.44 25.99
N LEU A 158 -26.52 57.21 25.78
CA LEU A 158 -26.28 56.43 24.56
C LEU A 158 -26.92 57.04 23.30
N ASP A 159 -27.84 58.00 23.42
CA ASP A 159 -28.46 58.66 22.25
C ASP A 159 -27.42 59.36 21.37
N ARG A 160 -26.34 59.86 21.98
CA ARG A 160 -25.19 60.48 21.27
C ARG A 160 -24.50 59.54 20.29
N LEU A 161 -24.73 58.23 20.42
CA LEU A 161 -24.12 57.18 19.61
C LEU A 161 -25.15 56.51 18.68
N ASN A 162 -26.41 56.92 18.75
CA ASN A 162 -27.47 56.48 17.87
C ASN A 162 -27.30 57.15 16.49
N GLY A 163 -27.38 56.38 15.40
CA GLY A 163 -27.19 56.90 14.04
C GLY A 163 -25.73 57.14 13.60
N LEU A 164 -24.73 56.71 14.38
CA LEU A 164 -23.33 56.76 13.94
C LEU A 164 -23.11 55.96 12.66
N THR A 165 -22.47 56.59 11.66
CA THR A 165 -22.03 55.93 10.44
C THR A 165 -20.51 55.82 10.41
N GLY A 166 -19.99 54.68 9.94
CA GLY A 166 -18.55 54.44 9.84
C GLY A 166 -17.92 55.35 8.78
N VAL A 167 -16.79 55.99 9.10
CA VAL A 167 -16.06 56.88 8.17
C VAL A 167 -15.42 56.10 7.01
N ARG A 168 -15.12 54.81 7.19
CA ARG A 168 -14.62 53.87 6.17
C ARG A 168 -15.29 52.50 6.34
N SER A 169 -15.50 51.78 5.24
CA SER A 169 -15.97 50.38 5.27
C SER A 169 -15.04 49.52 6.13
N GLY A 170 -15.58 48.90 7.18
CA GLY A 170 -14.85 48.00 8.08
C GLY A 170 -14.16 48.64 9.29
N SER A 171 -13.98 49.98 9.35
CA SER A 171 -13.39 50.63 10.53
C SER A 171 -14.45 50.97 11.57
N SER A 172 -14.28 50.53 12.82
CA SER A 172 -15.14 50.91 13.94
C SER A 172 -14.97 52.41 14.26
N PRO A 173 -16.04 53.23 14.22
CA PRO A 173 -16.02 54.61 14.73
C PRO A 173 -15.99 54.64 16.27
N LEU A 174 -16.30 53.52 16.93
CA LEU A 174 -16.14 53.32 18.36
C LEU A 174 -14.69 52.87 18.61
N THR A 175 -13.81 53.82 18.93
CA THR A 175 -12.43 53.58 19.37
C THR A 175 -12.19 54.27 20.70
N LYS A 176 -11.13 53.88 21.42
CA LYS A 176 -10.73 54.58 22.64
C LYS A 176 -10.57 56.08 22.39
N THR A 177 -9.97 56.47 21.28
CA THR A 177 -9.70 57.88 20.94
C THR A 177 -10.99 58.68 20.70
N THR A 178 -11.95 58.12 19.94
CA THR A 178 -13.22 58.81 19.63
C THR A 178 -14.11 58.94 20.86
N LEU A 179 -14.17 57.90 21.70
CA LEU A 179 -14.98 57.92 22.93
C LEU A 179 -14.31 58.71 24.06
N SER A 180 -12.98 58.78 24.11
CA SER A 180 -12.27 59.60 25.12
C SER A 180 -12.57 61.10 25.00
N GLY A 181 -12.97 61.59 23.82
CA GLY A 181 -13.44 62.96 23.64
C GLY A 181 -14.86 63.23 24.15
N LEU A 182 -15.63 62.18 24.44
CA LEU A 182 -17.00 62.25 24.95
C LEU A 182 -17.11 62.03 26.47
N ILE A 183 -15.97 61.75 27.13
CA ILE A 183 -15.87 61.50 28.58
C ILE A 183 -14.80 62.41 29.21
N ASP A 184 -14.92 62.67 30.52
CA ASP A 184 -13.97 63.54 31.22
C ASP A 184 -12.90 62.68 31.95
N THR A 185 -11.78 62.47 31.27
CA THR A 185 -10.65 61.71 31.83
C THR A 185 -10.05 62.35 33.09
N GLY A 186 -10.23 63.66 33.30
CA GLY A 186 -9.81 64.37 34.51
C GLY A 186 -10.67 64.05 35.73
N ARG A 187 -11.92 63.62 35.54
CA ARG A 187 -12.82 63.15 36.61
C ARG A 187 -12.64 61.68 36.97
N GLY A 188 -11.72 60.99 36.29
CA GLY A 188 -11.47 59.56 36.48
C GLY A 188 -12.38 58.65 35.66
N ASP A 189 -13.04 59.19 34.62
CA ASP A 189 -13.75 58.40 33.62
C ASP A 189 -12.75 57.57 32.80
N LEU A 190 -13.14 56.35 32.44
CA LEU A 190 -12.27 55.39 31.79
C LEU A 190 -12.98 54.70 30.64
N VAL A 191 -12.34 54.66 29.48
CA VAL A 191 -12.76 53.86 28.32
C VAL A 191 -11.60 53.00 27.86
N ASP A 192 -11.83 51.69 27.73
CA ASP A 192 -10.82 50.71 27.33
C ASP A 192 -11.48 49.52 26.60
N SER A 193 -10.73 48.82 25.76
CA SER A 193 -11.16 47.54 25.18
C SER A 193 -11.08 46.41 26.20
N SER A 194 -10.26 46.57 27.25
CA SER A 194 -10.16 45.62 28.36
C SER A 194 -11.29 45.81 29.38
N GLN A 195 -12.21 44.84 29.40
CA GLN A 195 -13.28 44.78 30.39
C GLN A 195 -12.76 44.73 31.83
N SER A 196 -11.65 44.00 32.08
CA SER A 196 -11.08 43.80 33.42
C SER A 196 -10.70 45.13 34.08
N LYS A 197 -10.23 46.12 33.30
CA LYS A 197 -9.89 47.46 33.82
C LYS A 197 -11.13 48.24 34.23
N ILE A 198 -12.19 48.20 33.43
CA ILE A 198 -13.47 48.86 33.74
C ILE A 198 -14.12 48.21 34.96
N HIS A 199 -14.11 46.88 35.04
CA HIS A 199 -14.62 46.15 36.21
C HIS A 199 -13.77 46.38 37.46
N ALA A 200 -12.45 46.53 37.35
CA ALA A 200 -11.62 46.98 38.47
C ALA A 200 -12.01 48.37 38.97
N LYS A 201 -12.23 49.32 38.05
CA LYS A 201 -12.68 50.67 38.39
C LYS A 201 -14.08 50.65 39.04
N MET A 202 -15.02 49.91 38.47
CA MET A 202 -16.36 49.71 39.03
C MET A 202 -16.31 49.15 40.46
N ARG A 203 -15.50 48.10 40.69
CA ARG A 203 -15.32 47.50 42.02
C ARG A 203 -14.73 48.47 43.03
N SER A 204 -13.78 49.31 42.61
CA SER A 204 -13.16 50.33 43.46
C SER A 204 -14.10 51.48 43.84
N VAL A 205 -14.92 51.97 42.89
CA VAL A 205 -15.79 53.14 43.11
C VAL A 205 -17.09 52.76 43.82
N MET A 206 -17.62 51.57 43.56
CA MET A 206 -18.84 51.05 44.20
C MET A 206 -18.56 50.28 45.51
N GLU A 207 -17.32 50.29 45.99
CA GLU A 207 -16.90 49.65 47.27
C GLU A 207 -17.32 48.17 47.39
N MET A 208 -17.26 47.42 46.29
CA MET A 208 -17.83 46.07 46.19
C MET A 208 -16.98 44.97 46.86
N GLY A 209 -16.57 45.14 48.12
CA GLY A 209 -15.74 44.18 48.87
C GLY A 209 -14.35 44.72 49.22
N LYS A 210 -13.72 44.17 50.27
CA LYS A 210 -12.47 44.69 50.85
C LYS A 210 -11.20 44.08 50.23
N SER A 211 -11.29 42.93 49.58
CA SER A 211 -10.17 42.23 48.89
C SER A 211 -10.53 41.93 47.43
N ASP A 212 -9.55 41.89 46.52
CA ASP A 212 -9.78 41.64 45.07
C ASP A 212 -10.54 40.31 44.83
N GLU A 213 -10.30 39.30 45.67
CA GLU A 213 -10.98 38.00 45.67
C GLU A 213 -12.45 38.11 46.09
N SER A 214 -12.73 38.82 47.20
CA SER A 214 -14.11 39.09 47.65
C SER A 214 -14.92 39.91 46.63
N GLN A 215 -14.25 40.82 45.92
CA GLN A 215 -14.89 41.65 44.92
C GLN A 215 -15.25 40.87 43.64
N ARG A 216 -14.43 39.88 43.24
CA ARG A 216 -14.76 38.95 42.15
C ARG A 216 -15.90 38.03 42.55
N LEU A 217 -15.87 37.48 43.77
CA LEU A 217 -16.92 36.62 44.30
C LEU A 217 -18.28 37.34 44.33
N ALA A 218 -18.32 38.61 44.72
CA ALA A 218 -19.54 39.43 44.73
C ALA A 218 -20.17 39.56 43.33
N MET A 219 -19.37 39.74 42.27
CA MET A 219 -19.86 39.78 40.90
C MET A 219 -20.37 38.43 40.41
N HIS A 220 -19.71 37.34 40.78
CA HIS A 220 -20.17 35.97 40.50
C HIS A 220 -21.48 35.62 41.24
N LEU A 221 -21.67 36.10 42.47
CA LEU A 221 -22.92 35.93 43.21
C LEU A 221 -24.06 36.72 42.57
N LEU A 222 -23.82 37.98 42.19
CA LEU A 222 -24.82 38.83 41.53
C LEU A 222 -25.25 38.26 40.17
N ARG A 223 -24.31 37.69 39.41
CA ARG A 223 -24.58 36.89 38.20
C ARG A 223 -25.59 35.78 38.44
N ARG A 224 -25.33 34.97 39.48
CA ARG A 224 -26.07 33.72 39.71
C ARG A 224 -27.42 34.01 40.36
N ALA A 225 -27.56 35.12 41.08
CA ALA A 225 -28.84 35.68 41.54
C ALA A 225 -29.72 36.17 40.36
N GLN A 226 -29.14 36.87 39.37
CA GLN A 226 -29.87 37.28 38.16
C GLN A 226 -30.31 36.08 37.30
N ALA A 227 -29.56 34.97 37.32
CA ALA A 227 -29.80 33.80 36.48
C ALA A 227 -30.97 32.89 36.94
N SER A 228 -31.59 33.18 38.10
CA SER A 228 -32.82 32.55 38.63
C SER A 228 -33.07 31.09 38.20
N LYS A 229 -32.14 30.19 38.54
CA LYS A 229 -32.53 28.82 38.87
C LYS A 229 -32.73 28.82 40.38
N GLY A 230 -33.91 28.38 40.82
CA GLY A 230 -34.27 28.32 42.23
C GLY A 230 -33.13 27.76 43.08
N ILE A 231 -32.86 28.39 44.21
CA ILE A 231 -31.87 27.91 45.17
C ILE A 231 -32.43 26.61 45.76
N PHE A 232 -32.13 25.47 45.15
CA PHE A 232 -32.72 24.19 45.55
C PHE A 232 -32.06 23.58 46.80
N ASN A 233 -30.90 24.09 47.24
CA ASN A 233 -30.23 23.63 48.47
C ASN A 233 -29.23 24.66 49.04
N ILE A 234 -29.40 25.04 50.31
CA ILE A 234 -28.51 25.97 51.05
C ILE A 234 -27.09 25.40 51.18
N ASN A 235 -26.94 24.09 51.32
CA ASN A 235 -25.62 23.46 51.50
C ASN A 235 -24.77 23.53 50.23
N ALA A 236 -25.41 23.36 49.06
CA ALA A 236 -24.75 23.55 47.77
C ALA A 236 -24.37 25.03 47.58
N LEU A 237 -25.24 25.96 48.01
CA LEU A 237 -24.97 27.40 48.00
C LEU A 237 -23.70 27.75 48.79
N PHE A 238 -23.51 27.22 50.00
CA PHE A 238 -22.31 27.53 50.79
C PHE A 238 -21.04 26.86 50.25
N LYS A 239 -21.11 25.58 49.85
CA LYS A 239 -19.95 24.82 49.39
C LYS A 239 -19.42 25.26 48.03
N GLU A 240 -20.32 25.55 47.08
CA GLU A 240 -19.91 25.95 45.73
C GLU A 240 -19.77 27.48 45.57
N PHE A 241 -20.31 28.30 46.48
CA PHE A 241 -20.45 29.75 46.24
C PHE A 241 -19.91 30.66 47.35
N VAL A 242 -19.63 30.15 48.55
CA VAL A 242 -19.14 30.97 49.69
C VAL A 242 -17.77 30.51 50.18
N LEU A 243 -17.50 29.20 50.18
CA LEU A 243 -16.20 28.67 50.55
C LEU A 243 -15.20 28.88 49.41
N THR A 244 -14.07 29.50 49.73
CA THR A 244 -12.92 29.60 48.82
C THR A 244 -12.21 28.25 48.78
N GLU A 245 -11.82 27.82 47.58
CA GLU A 245 -10.99 26.62 47.45
C GLU A 245 -9.63 26.84 48.14
N PRO A 246 -9.12 25.86 48.90
CA PRO A 246 -7.85 26.00 49.59
C PRO A 246 -6.70 26.12 48.59
N LEU A 247 -5.83 27.11 48.79
CA LEU A 247 -4.59 27.37 48.02
C LEU A 247 -3.66 26.14 47.88
N ALA A 248 -3.81 25.14 48.74
CA ALA A 248 -3.09 23.87 48.64
C ALA A 248 -3.43 23.09 47.36
N LEU A 249 -4.68 23.16 46.88
CA LEU A 249 -5.09 22.51 45.64
C LEU A 249 -4.47 23.19 44.41
N ASP A 250 -4.39 24.52 44.43
CA ASP A 250 -3.71 25.29 43.39
C ASP A 250 -2.21 24.99 43.35
N ARG A 251 -1.54 24.98 44.52
CA ARG A 251 -0.12 24.57 44.62
C ARG A 251 0.13 23.13 44.18
N TRP A 252 -0.79 22.21 44.47
CA TRP A 252 -0.77 20.85 43.94
C TRP A 252 -0.92 20.82 42.43
N GLY A 253 -1.82 21.65 41.88
CA GLY A 253 -1.96 21.88 40.45
C GLY A 253 -0.66 22.33 39.82
N THR A 254 -0.01 23.37 40.38
CA THR A 254 1.28 23.89 39.90
C THR A 254 2.38 22.83 39.97
N ALA A 255 2.47 22.07 41.07
CA ALA A 255 3.47 21.01 41.21
C ALA A 255 3.23 19.84 40.24
N LEU A 256 1.97 19.49 40.02
CA LEU A 256 1.57 18.45 39.05
C LEU A 256 1.85 18.90 37.61
N GLU A 257 1.59 20.16 37.29
CA GLU A 257 1.94 20.75 36.00
C GLU A 257 3.45 20.78 35.79
N ALA A 258 4.23 21.23 36.78
CA ALA A 258 5.69 21.19 36.72
C ALA A 258 6.23 19.76 36.56
N TYR A 259 5.64 18.77 37.24
CA TYR A 259 6.00 17.37 37.05
C TYR A 259 5.63 16.85 35.65
N ARG A 260 4.43 17.20 35.15
CA ARG A 260 4.01 16.83 33.79
C ARG A 260 4.90 17.46 32.72
N GLU A 261 5.32 18.70 32.93
CA GLU A 261 6.25 19.40 32.07
C GLU A 261 7.64 18.75 32.11
N ALA A 262 8.16 18.42 33.29
CA ALA A 262 9.40 17.67 33.44
C ALA A 262 9.35 16.27 32.80
N SER A 263 8.23 15.55 32.95
CA SER A 263 8.01 14.25 32.31
C SER A 263 7.97 14.38 30.79
N ARG A 264 7.26 15.40 30.26
CA ARG A 264 7.25 15.67 28.80
C ARG A 264 8.65 15.98 28.29
N LEU A 265 9.42 16.81 28.99
CA LEU A 265 10.79 17.14 28.61
C LEU A 265 11.70 15.90 28.66
N TYR A 266 11.50 15.01 29.63
CA TYR A 266 12.22 13.74 29.70
C TYR A 266 11.85 12.80 28.55
N ASP A 267 10.57 12.68 28.22
CA ASP A 267 10.08 11.87 27.09
C ASP A 267 10.60 12.42 25.75
N GLU A 268 10.60 13.74 25.58
CA GLU A 268 11.18 14.42 24.41
C GLU A 268 12.69 14.20 24.33
N TYR A 269 13.40 14.29 25.46
CA TYR A 269 14.83 13.99 25.52
C TYR A 269 15.11 12.53 25.16
N GLU A 270 14.36 11.58 25.71
CA GLU A 270 14.55 10.15 25.43
C GLU A 270 14.21 9.81 23.97
N ALA A 271 13.15 10.41 23.42
CA ALA A 271 12.81 10.30 22.01
C ALA A 271 13.93 10.88 21.12
N THR A 272 14.44 12.06 21.45
CA THR A 272 15.54 12.70 20.73
C THR A 272 16.83 11.88 20.83
N ARG A 273 17.11 11.29 21.99
CA ARG A 273 18.25 10.40 22.21
C ARG A 273 18.16 9.13 21.36
N ARG A 274 16.99 8.46 21.33
CA ARG A 274 16.74 7.29 20.49
C ARG A 274 16.83 7.64 19.00
N GLN A 275 16.31 8.80 18.60
CA GLN A 275 16.47 9.30 17.22
C GLN A 275 17.95 9.52 16.88
N LEU A 276 18.72 10.16 17.75
CA LEU A 276 20.16 10.35 17.57
C LEU A 276 20.87 9.00 17.43
N GLU A 277 20.68 8.07 18.37
CA GLU A 277 21.28 6.72 18.36
C GLU A 277 20.96 5.98 17.04
N THR A 278 19.71 6.06 16.58
CA THR A 278 19.26 5.44 15.32
C THR A 278 19.93 6.10 14.11
N LEU A 279 20.00 7.43 14.09
CA LEU A 279 20.58 8.22 12.99
C LEU A 279 22.11 8.24 13.01
N THR A 280 22.76 7.83 14.11
CA THR A 280 24.24 7.89 14.27
C THR A 280 24.96 7.11 13.17
N ARG A 281 24.39 5.99 12.72
CA ARG A 281 24.98 5.13 11.67
C ARG A 281 24.66 5.61 10.25
N LEU A 282 23.71 6.53 10.08
CA LEU A 282 23.17 6.92 8.79
C LEU A 282 24.20 7.63 7.89
N PRO A 283 25.09 8.50 8.39
CA PRO A 283 26.15 9.10 7.56
C PRO A 283 27.10 8.06 6.96
N GLN A 284 27.54 7.08 7.75
CA GLN A 284 28.42 6.01 7.29
C GLN A 284 27.71 5.11 6.26
N LEU A 285 26.43 4.80 6.48
CA LEU A 285 25.61 4.04 5.53
C LEU A 285 25.35 4.84 4.25
N ALA A 286 25.13 6.15 4.35
CA ALA A 286 24.95 7.05 3.22
C ALA A 286 26.23 7.16 2.38
N GLU A 287 27.41 7.26 3.02
CA GLU A 287 28.70 7.19 2.31
C GLU A 287 28.89 5.85 1.62
N LYS A 288 28.63 4.73 2.30
CA LYS A 288 28.68 3.39 1.69
C LYS A 288 27.73 3.27 0.50
N TYR A 289 26.50 3.77 0.64
CA TYR A 289 25.50 3.77 -0.43
C TYR A 289 25.92 4.65 -1.60
N GLN A 290 26.42 5.87 -1.36
CA GLN A 290 26.93 6.74 -2.41
C GLN A 290 28.15 6.13 -3.11
N HIS A 291 29.04 5.47 -2.37
CA HIS A 291 30.20 4.82 -2.95
C HIS A 291 29.80 3.61 -3.79
N ALA A 292 28.91 2.76 -3.28
CA ALA A 292 28.33 1.64 -4.02
C ALA A 292 27.52 2.12 -5.24
N GLY A 293 26.78 3.22 -5.13
CA GLY A 293 26.05 3.84 -6.23
C GLY A 293 26.99 4.38 -7.30
N LYS A 294 28.03 5.12 -6.92
CA LYS A 294 29.06 5.59 -7.86
C LYS A 294 29.80 4.42 -8.53
N ASP A 295 30.12 3.37 -7.79
CA ASP A 295 30.78 2.17 -8.32
C ASP A 295 29.85 1.39 -9.27
N HIS A 296 28.57 1.24 -8.90
CA HIS A 296 27.54 0.68 -9.77
C HIS A 296 27.40 1.51 -11.05
N THR A 297 27.18 2.82 -10.98
CA THR A 297 27.08 3.67 -12.17
C THR A 297 28.35 3.60 -13.02
N ARG A 298 29.54 3.54 -12.41
CA ARG A 298 30.81 3.40 -13.13
C ARG A 298 30.89 2.05 -13.85
N LYS A 299 30.61 0.94 -13.18
CA LYS A 299 30.60 -0.41 -13.77
C LYS A 299 29.53 -0.56 -14.85
N THR A 300 28.30 -0.15 -14.56
CA THR A 300 27.18 -0.16 -15.49
C THR A 300 27.47 0.71 -16.71
N SER A 301 28.18 1.85 -16.56
CA SER A 301 28.61 2.66 -17.70
C SER A 301 29.67 2.04 -18.60
N LEU A 302 30.37 0.99 -18.15
CA LEU A 302 31.27 0.20 -18.99
C LEU A 302 30.50 -0.83 -19.82
N LEU A 303 29.33 -1.26 -19.34
CA LEU A 303 28.47 -2.29 -19.93
C LEU A 303 27.36 -1.72 -20.83
N LEU A 304 26.84 -0.54 -20.50
CA LEU A 304 25.74 0.08 -21.25
C LEU A 304 26.22 0.76 -22.54
N GLU A 305 25.46 0.53 -23.61
CA GLU A 305 25.55 1.27 -24.86
C GLU A 305 24.93 2.66 -24.64
N ARG A 306 25.76 3.70 -24.70
CA ARG A 306 25.32 5.09 -24.50
C ARG A 306 24.75 5.60 -25.83
N ALA A 307 23.45 5.39 -26.04
CA ALA A 307 22.67 5.72 -27.24
C ALA A 307 22.80 4.74 -28.42
N GLU A 308 21.75 4.72 -29.26
CA GLU A 308 21.67 3.90 -30.48
C GLU A 308 22.93 4.12 -31.34
N GLY A 309 23.71 3.05 -31.50
CA GLY A 309 24.89 3.05 -32.35
C GLY A 309 26.24 3.32 -31.69
N THR A 310 26.32 3.62 -30.38
CA THR A 310 27.62 3.72 -29.68
C THR A 310 27.90 2.47 -28.84
N PRO A 311 28.83 1.60 -29.26
CA PRO A 311 29.17 0.37 -28.54
C PRO A 311 29.62 0.63 -27.10
N ALA A 312 29.30 -0.29 -26.19
CA ALA A 312 29.77 -0.24 -24.82
C ALA A 312 31.31 -0.17 -24.75
N ARG A 313 31.86 0.60 -23.79
CA ARG A 313 33.31 0.80 -23.66
C ARG A 313 34.08 -0.50 -23.46
N LEU A 314 33.50 -1.46 -22.73
CA LEU A 314 34.07 -2.79 -22.55
C LEU A 314 34.13 -3.55 -23.89
N ARG A 315 33.11 -3.40 -24.75
CA ARG A 315 33.08 -4.00 -26.09
C ARG A 315 34.18 -3.41 -26.98
N ILE A 316 34.42 -2.11 -26.90
CA ILE A 316 35.50 -1.43 -27.62
C ILE A 316 36.88 -1.90 -27.12
N TRP A 317 37.07 -2.02 -25.80
CA TRP A 317 38.31 -2.54 -25.23
C TRP A 317 38.56 -4.00 -25.63
N HIS A 318 37.52 -4.83 -25.54
CA HIS A 318 37.58 -6.24 -25.96
C HIS A 318 37.89 -6.35 -27.45
N ALA A 319 37.25 -5.54 -28.30
CA ALA A 319 37.53 -5.48 -29.73
C ALA A 319 38.97 -5.06 -30.01
N HIS A 320 39.53 -4.10 -29.27
CA HIS A 320 40.95 -3.74 -29.38
C HIS A 320 41.87 -4.91 -28.97
N LYS A 321 41.58 -5.61 -27.87
CA LYS A 321 42.38 -6.77 -27.47
C LYS A 321 42.29 -7.92 -28.44
N LEU A 322 41.12 -8.15 -29.00
CA LEU A 322 40.92 -9.12 -30.06
C LEU A 322 41.68 -8.71 -31.32
N LEU A 323 41.66 -7.42 -31.69
CA LEU A 323 42.46 -6.89 -32.79
C LEU A 323 43.97 -7.02 -32.56
N ASP A 324 44.46 -6.70 -31.35
CA ASP A 324 45.87 -6.86 -30.97
C ASP A 324 46.29 -8.33 -31.10
N TRP A 325 45.46 -9.25 -30.59
CA TRP A 325 45.72 -10.69 -30.68
C TRP A 325 45.66 -11.21 -32.12
N LEU A 326 44.67 -10.77 -32.90
CA LEU A 326 44.58 -11.09 -34.32
C LEU A 326 45.77 -10.54 -35.10
N ARG A 327 46.25 -9.33 -34.79
CA ARG A 327 47.44 -8.75 -35.42
C ARG A 327 48.68 -9.56 -35.10
N ALA A 328 48.90 -9.89 -33.83
CA ALA A 328 50.00 -10.78 -33.43
C ALA A 328 49.90 -12.12 -34.16
N ARG A 329 48.70 -12.70 -34.27
CA ARG A 329 48.49 -13.97 -34.97
C ARG A 329 48.69 -13.86 -36.49
N ILE A 330 48.32 -12.74 -37.09
CA ILE A 330 48.58 -12.42 -38.50
C ILE A 330 50.09 -12.31 -38.72
N ASP A 331 50.81 -11.65 -37.83
CA ASP A 331 52.26 -11.51 -37.94
C ASP A 331 52.98 -12.85 -37.74
N ASP A 332 52.55 -13.67 -36.77
CA ASP A 332 53.03 -15.05 -36.61
C ASP A 332 52.76 -15.88 -37.87
N ASN A 333 51.54 -15.79 -38.42
CA ASN A 333 51.17 -16.50 -39.64
C ASN A 333 51.96 -15.98 -40.84
N ARG A 334 52.23 -14.68 -40.94
CA ARG A 334 53.08 -14.09 -41.99
C ARG A 334 54.51 -14.57 -41.88
N LEU A 335 55.06 -14.62 -40.66
CA LEU A 335 56.39 -15.15 -40.41
C LEU A 335 56.44 -16.63 -40.81
N THR A 336 55.50 -17.43 -40.31
CA THR A 336 55.38 -18.86 -40.67
C THR A 336 55.22 -19.03 -42.18
N THR A 337 54.43 -18.17 -42.83
CA THR A 337 54.23 -18.19 -44.30
C THR A 337 55.51 -17.79 -45.03
N ALA A 338 56.28 -16.83 -44.51
CA ALA A 338 57.56 -16.43 -45.08
C ALA A 338 58.59 -17.55 -44.94
N GLU A 339 58.72 -18.15 -43.76
CA GLU A 339 59.58 -19.31 -43.49
C GLU A 339 59.20 -20.49 -44.39
N THR A 340 57.92 -20.86 -44.43
CA THR A 340 57.45 -21.95 -45.30
C THR A 340 57.58 -21.62 -46.77
N ASN A 341 57.46 -20.35 -47.18
CA ASN A 341 57.75 -19.93 -48.56
C ASN A 341 59.24 -19.97 -48.88
N GLU A 342 60.10 -19.63 -47.93
CA GLU A 342 61.55 -19.76 -48.08
C GLU A 342 61.94 -21.24 -48.19
N ASP A 343 61.39 -22.10 -47.34
CA ASP A 343 61.53 -23.55 -47.45
C ASP A 343 60.99 -24.08 -48.78
N LEU A 344 59.82 -23.60 -49.21
CA LEU A 344 59.22 -23.94 -50.50
C LEU A 344 60.08 -23.44 -51.66
N GLN A 345 60.67 -22.25 -51.58
CA GLN A 345 61.58 -21.72 -52.59
C GLN A 345 62.89 -22.50 -52.61
N ALA A 346 63.44 -22.86 -51.46
CA ALA A 346 64.62 -23.69 -51.34
C ALA A 346 64.36 -25.10 -51.89
N ALA A 347 63.20 -25.69 -51.57
CA ALA A 347 62.75 -26.97 -52.10
C ALA A 347 62.45 -26.89 -53.60
N ASN A 348 61.85 -25.79 -54.07
CA ASN A 348 61.63 -25.56 -55.50
C ASN A 348 62.93 -25.34 -56.25
N THR A 349 63.90 -24.62 -55.68
CA THR A 349 65.23 -24.44 -56.26
C THR A 349 65.97 -25.76 -56.32
N ARG A 350 65.87 -26.58 -55.26
CA ARG A 350 66.37 -27.97 -55.27
C ARG A 350 65.67 -28.81 -56.33
N ARG A 351 64.34 -28.70 -56.46
CA ARG A 351 63.53 -29.42 -57.46
C ARG A 351 63.84 -28.95 -58.87
N THR A 352 63.97 -27.65 -59.12
CA THR A 352 64.30 -27.10 -60.43
C THR A 352 65.73 -27.45 -60.77
N HIS A 353 66.68 -27.33 -59.85
CA HIS A 353 68.04 -27.80 -60.07
C HIS A 353 68.06 -29.29 -60.38
N ALA A 354 67.45 -30.15 -59.55
CA ALA A 354 67.34 -31.58 -59.83
C ALA A 354 66.63 -31.87 -61.16
N LYS A 355 65.60 -31.10 -61.52
CA LYS A 355 64.89 -31.22 -62.79
C LYS A 355 65.72 -30.73 -63.97
N THR A 356 66.48 -29.64 -63.85
CA THR A 356 67.38 -29.13 -64.89
C THR A 356 68.55 -30.08 -65.07
N THR A 357 69.09 -30.64 -63.99
CA THR A 357 70.10 -31.70 -64.03
C THR A 357 69.53 -32.95 -64.68
N PHE A 358 68.30 -33.36 -64.32
CA PHE A 358 67.59 -34.46 -64.98
C PHE A 358 67.33 -34.18 -66.45
N ASP A 359 66.81 -33.00 -66.80
CA ASP A 359 66.49 -32.56 -68.16
C ASP A 359 67.78 -32.43 -69.00
N ASN A 360 68.91 -31.98 -68.42
CA ASN A 360 70.22 -31.90 -69.09
C ASN A 360 70.85 -33.28 -69.28
N LEU A 361 70.77 -34.17 -68.28
CA LEU A 361 71.17 -35.57 -68.40
C LEU A 361 70.30 -36.27 -69.45
N LEU A 362 69.01 -35.98 -69.48
CA LEU A 362 68.05 -36.48 -70.45
C LEU A 362 68.26 -35.86 -71.83
N LEU A 363 68.65 -34.60 -71.95
CA LEU A 363 69.03 -33.97 -73.23
C LEU A 363 70.31 -34.56 -73.77
N SER A 364 71.27 -34.87 -72.89
CA SER A 364 72.49 -35.61 -73.24
C SER A 364 72.16 -37.05 -73.66
N LEU A 365 71.20 -37.70 -73.00
CA LEU A 365 70.72 -39.04 -73.36
C LEU A 365 69.89 -39.06 -74.66
N THR A 366 69.12 -37.99 -74.93
CA THR A 366 68.23 -37.86 -76.09
C THR A 366 68.96 -37.33 -77.32
N SER A 367 69.98 -36.47 -77.17
CA SER A 367 70.95 -36.13 -78.23
C SER A 367 71.86 -37.31 -78.59
N ALA A 368 72.03 -38.26 -77.65
CA ALA A 368 72.58 -39.59 -77.91
C ALA A 368 71.54 -40.60 -78.46
N GLY A 369 70.29 -40.18 -78.74
CA GLY A 369 69.26 -40.98 -79.45
C GLY A 369 67.99 -41.38 -78.66
N GLY A 370 67.82 -40.96 -77.41
CA GLY A 370 66.64 -41.29 -76.56
C GLY A 370 65.31 -40.55 -76.81
N ASP A 371 64.20 -41.17 -76.38
CA ASP A 371 62.78 -40.81 -76.61
C ASP A 371 62.19 -39.77 -75.61
N LYS A 372 61.31 -38.85 -76.08
CA LYS A 372 60.72 -37.70 -75.32
C LYS A 372 59.41 -38.01 -74.57
N ALA A 373 58.94 -39.26 -74.59
CA ALA A 373 57.69 -39.70 -73.95
C ALA A 373 57.54 -39.45 -72.42
N PRO A 374 58.57 -39.55 -71.55
CA PRO A 374 58.37 -39.50 -70.10
C PRO A 374 58.02 -38.11 -69.54
N LEU A 375 58.47 -37.02 -70.19
CA LEU A 375 58.21 -35.64 -69.74
C LEU A 375 56.71 -35.27 -69.77
N LEU A 376 56.03 -35.67 -70.83
CA LEU A 376 54.60 -35.41 -71.03
C LEU A 376 53.73 -36.23 -70.05
N LYS A 377 54.26 -37.33 -69.51
CA LYS A 377 53.58 -38.16 -68.51
C LYS A 377 53.46 -37.43 -67.16
N VAL A 378 54.57 -36.88 -66.65
CA VAL A 378 54.59 -36.18 -65.35
C VAL A 378 53.69 -34.94 -65.33
N GLN A 379 53.66 -34.18 -66.43
CA GLN A 379 52.79 -32.99 -66.54
C GLN A 379 51.30 -33.36 -66.61
N LEU A 380 50.98 -34.52 -67.18
CA LEU A 380 49.62 -35.04 -67.23
C LEU A 380 49.18 -35.53 -65.84
N ASP A 381 50.04 -36.25 -65.13
CA ASP A 381 49.76 -36.77 -63.79
C ASP A 381 49.46 -35.63 -62.79
N THR A 382 50.20 -34.53 -62.86
CA THR A 382 49.98 -33.36 -62.00
C THR A 382 48.64 -32.67 -62.28
N ALA A 383 48.28 -32.51 -63.56
CA ALA A 383 46.99 -31.92 -63.93
C ALA A 383 45.82 -32.84 -63.55
N GLN A 384 46.03 -34.16 -63.61
CA GLN A 384 45.06 -35.17 -63.19
C GLN A 384 44.79 -35.11 -61.67
N HIS A 385 45.83 -35.01 -60.83
CA HIS A 385 45.64 -34.92 -59.37
C HIS A 385 44.83 -33.67 -58.94
N ASN A 386 45.02 -32.53 -59.63
CA ASN A 386 44.24 -31.33 -59.35
C ASN A 386 42.75 -31.51 -59.71
N LEU A 387 42.47 -32.19 -60.82
CA LEU A 387 41.11 -32.55 -61.22
C LEU A 387 40.46 -33.49 -60.18
N ASP A 388 41.20 -34.50 -59.72
CA ASP A 388 40.71 -35.49 -58.76
C ASP A 388 40.37 -34.84 -57.41
N ARG A 389 41.20 -33.89 -56.93
CA ARG A 389 40.94 -33.13 -55.69
C ARG A 389 39.63 -32.32 -55.76
N ILE A 390 39.40 -31.62 -56.88
CA ILE A 390 38.15 -30.85 -57.09
C ILE A 390 36.97 -31.82 -57.20
N GLY A 391 37.16 -32.98 -57.83
CA GLY A 391 36.16 -34.05 -57.92
C GLY A 391 35.73 -34.59 -56.54
N ILE A 392 36.67 -34.82 -55.62
CA ILE A 392 36.37 -35.28 -54.25
C ILE A 392 35.59 -34.21 -53.48
N HIS A 393 36.00 -32.95 -53.56
CA HIS A 393 35.31 -31.84 -52.90
C HIS A 393 33.88 -31.68 -53.44
N ARG A 394 33.72 -31.71 -54.77
CA ARG A 394 32.41 -31.65 -55.44
C ARG A 394 31.49 -32.79 -55.04
N ALA A 395 32.00 -34.01 -54.88
CA ALA A 395 31.22 -35.16 -54.40
C ALA A 395 30.78 -34.98 -52.94
N ALA A 396 31.63 -34.43 -52.07
CA ALA A 396 31.29 -34.16 -50.67
C ALA A 396 30.18 -33.10 -50.54
N VAL A 397 30.28 -32.00 -51.30
CA VAL A 397 29.24 -30.96 -51.36
C VAL A 397 27.93 -31.52 -51.93
N SER A 398 27.99 -32.35 -52.97
CA SER A 398 26.80 -33.01 -53.53
C SER A 398 26.06 -33.86 -52.51
N ARG A 399 26.78 -34.61 -51.67
CA ARG A 399 26.17 -35.46 -50.65
C ARG A 399 25.44 -34.61 -49.61
N ARG A 400 26.03 -33.51 -49.17
CA ARG A 400 25.40 -32.62 -48.18
C ARG A 400 24.22 -31.85 -48.76
N LEU A 401 24.29 -31.42 -50.03
CA LEU A 401 23.15 -30.81 -50.73
C LEU A 401 21.96 -31.78 -50.86
N SER A 402 22.23 -33.08 -51.02
CA SER A 402 21.17 -34.10 -51.08
C SER A 402 20.41 -34.27 -49.76
N GLU A 403 20.98 -33.91 -48.61
CA GLU A 403 20.26 -33.89 -47.31
C GLU A 403 19.16 -32.83 -47.26
N PHE A 404 19.22 -31.83 -48.15
CA PHE A 404 18.24 -30.74 -48.28
C PHE A 404 17.48 -30.80 -49.61
N ASP A 405 17.49 -31.96 -50.28
CA ASP A 405 16.84 -32.17 -51.58
C ASP A 405 17.29 -31.16 -52.65
N ARG A 406 18.59 -30.82 -52.66
CA ARG A 406 19.20 -29.92 -53.66
C ARG A 406 20.31 -30.59 -54.45
N THR A 407 20.52 -30.08 -55.66
CA THR A 407 21.52 -30.58 -56.61
C THR A 407 22.68 -29.60 -56.76
N LEU A 408 23.81 -30.10 -57.26
CA LEU A 408 24.98 -29.29 -57.55
C LEU A 408 24.67 -28.23 -58.63
N PRO A 409 25.11 -26.98 -58.45
CA PRO A 409 24.94 -25.93 -59.45
C PRO A 409 25.81 -26.20 -60.69
N ALA A 410 25.30 -25.86 -61.87
CA ALA A 410 25.98 -26.02 -63.15
C ALA A 410 26.70 -24.75 -63.64
N SER A 411 26.39 -23.59 -63.03
CA SER A 411 26.98 -22.30 -63.32
C SER A 411 27.09 -21.41 -62.06
N GLN A 412 27.87 -20.34 -62.14
CA GLN A 412 27.96 -19.34 -61.07
C GLN A 412 26.59 -18.66 -60.79
N GLY A 413 25.74 -18.49 -61.82
CA GLY A 413 24.39 -17.97 -61.65
C GLY A 413 23.47 -18.94 -60.89
N ASP A 414 23.58 -20.24 -61.18
CA ASP A 414 22.83 -21.27 -60.46
C ASP A 414 23.27 -21.40 -58.99
N LEU A 415 24.56 -21.13 -58.71
CA LEU A 415 25.08 -21.09 -57.34
C LEU A 415 24.44 -19.95 -56.54
N LEU A 416 24.28 -18.77 -57.12
CA LEU A 416 23.62 -17.63 -56.45
C LEU A 416 22.15 -17.94 -56.14
N LEU A 417 21.42 -18.51 -57.09
CA LEU A 417 20.03 -18.93 -56.87
C LEU A 417 19.92 -20.02 -55.79
N LEU A 418 20.86 -20.96 -55.75
CA LEU A 418 20.92 -21.98 -54.71
C LEU A 418 21.25 -21.37 -53.33
N GLN A 419 22.14 -20.39 -53.26
CA GLN A 419 22.46 -19.68 -52.00
C GLN A 419 21.25 -18.92 -51.45
N ASP A 420 20.50 -18.23 -52.31
CA ASP A 420 19.27 -17.52 -51.92
C ASP A 420 18.21 -18.51 -51.38
N ASP A 421 17.94 -19.59 -52.10
CA ASP A 421 16.97 -20.62 -51.69
C ASP A 421 17.37 -21.35 -50.39
N LEU A 422 18.66 -21.66 -50.21
CA LEU A 422 19.16 -22.22 -48.95
C LEU A 422 19.09 -21.21 -47.79
N SER A 423 19.27 -19.91 -48.05
CA SER A 423 19.10 -18.85 -47.06
C SER A 423 17.63 -18.68 -46.65
N ASP A 424 16.70 -18.77 -47.60
CA ASP A 424 15.26 -18.77 -47.31
C ASP A 424 14.86 -19.98 -46.48
N MET A 425 15.36 -21.18 -46.84
CA MET A 425 15.15 -22.40 -46.06
C MET A 425 15.71 -22.28 -44.63
N ARG A 426 16.89 -21.65 -44.46
CA ARG A 426 17.45 -21.37 -43.14
C ARG A 426 16.53 -20.47 -42.33
N THR A 427 16.04 -19.39 -42.93
CA THR A 427 15.14 -18.44 -42.27
C THR A 427 13.82 -19.12 -41.83
N GLN A 428 13.29 -20.03 -42.65
CA GLN A 428 12.12 -20.84 -42.30
C GLN A 428 12.40 -21.78 -41.13
N LEU A 429 13.55 -22.47 -41.12
CA LEU A 429 13.96 -23.36 -40.03
C LEU A 429 14.21 -22.57 -38.73
N GLU A 430 14.81 -21.40 -38.78
CA GLU A 430 15.00 -20.51 -37.62
C GLU A 430 13.65 -20.05 -37.04
N THR A 431 12.68 -19.73 -37.90
CA THR A 431 11.31 -19.38 -37.47
C THR A 431 10.61 -20.56 -36.80
N GLN A 432 10.75 -21.77 -37.38
CA GLN A 432 10.21 -23.01 -36.78
C GLN A 432 10.87 -23.32 -35.44
N GLN A 433 12.18 -23.09 -35.28
CA GLN A 433 12.88 -23.27 -34.00
C GLN A 433 12.30 -22.40 -32.90
N ILE A 434 11.96 -21.13 -33.18
CA ILE A 434 11.35 -20.24 -32.19
C ILE A 434 10.02 -20.83 -31.67
N ALA A 435 9.20 -21.39 -32.57
CA ALA A 435 7.94 -22.03 -32.20
C ALA A 435 8.17 -23.33 -31.39
N LEU A 436 9.08 -24.19 -31.84
CA LEU A 436 9.43 -25.44 -31.15
C LEU A 436 10.08 -25.19 -29.77
N ASP A 437 10.90 -24.13 -29.64
CA ASP A 437 11.46 -23.69 -28.37
C ASP A 437 10.37 -23.31 -27.37
N ALA A 438 9.34 -22.60 -27.83
CA ALA A 438 8.22 -22.19 -26.99
C ALA A 438 7.38 -23.42 -26.56
N GLU A 439 7.11 -24.34 -27.49
CA GLU A 439 6.39 -25.59 -27.21
C GLU A 439 7.14 -26.49 -26.23
N ALA A 440 8.45 -26.71 -26.44
CA ALA A 440 9.29 -27.49 -25.55
C ALA A 440 9.35 -26.89 -24.14
N LYS A 441 9.47 -25.57 -24.01
CA LYS A 441 9.42 -24.89 -22.71
C LYS A 441 8.07 -25.08 -22.02
N ALA A 442 6.97 -24.95 -22.75
CA ALA A 442 5.63 -25.15 -22.20
C ALA A 442 5.42 -26.58 -21.71
N ALA A 443 5.88 -27.58 -22.47
CA ALA A 443 5.78 -28.99 -22.10
C ALA A 443 6.60 -29.31 -20.84
N VAL A 444 7.83 -28.80 -20.74
CA VAL A 444 8.69 -28.94 -19.55
C VAL A 444 8.03 -28.32 -18.31
N LEU A 445 7.48 -27.11 -18.44
CA LEU A 445 6.80 -26.44 -17.33
C LEU A 445 5.58 -27.23 -16.86
N ARG A 446 4.80 -27.79 -17.79
CA ARG A 446 3.64 -28.63 -17.46
C ARG A 446 4.04 -29.90 -16.70
N ALA A 447 5.03 -30.63 -17.19
CA ALA A 447 5.55 -31.81 -16.50
C ALA A 447 6.10 -31.46 -15.12
N GLY A 448 6.86 -30.35 -15.01
CA GLY A 448 7.37 -29.83 -13.75
C GLY A 448 6.29 -29.46 -12.74
N MET A 449 5.18 -28.85 -13.18
CA MET A 449 4.03 -28.51 -12.33
C MET A 449 3.35 -29.77 -11.77
N ILE A 450 3.09 -30.77 -12.62
CA ILE A 450 2.47 -32.05 -12.20
C ILE A 450 3.40 -32.79 -11.23
N ALA A 451 4.70 -32.86 -11.54
CA ALA A 451 5.69 -33.48 -10.65
C ALA A 451 5.77 -32.77 -9.28
N GLY A 452 5.69 -31.44 -9.26
CA GLY A 452 5.66 -30.63 -8.05
C GLY A 452 4.41 -30.90 -7.20
N GLN A 453 3.23 -30.94 -7.83
CA GLN A 453 1.97 -31.29 -7.17
C GLN A 453 2.01 -32.70 -6.59
N ARG A 454 2.47 -33.69 -7.38
CA ARG A 454 2.63 -35.08 -6.94
C ARG A 454 3.52 -35.17 -5.70
N LYS A 455 4.66 -34.47 -5.71
CA LYS A 455 5.59 -34.43 -4.56
C LYS A 455 4.95 -33.80 -3.32
N SER A 456 4.17 -32.73 -3.50
CA SER A 456 3.44 -32.07 -2.42
C SER A 456 2.41 -33.02 -1.79
N VAL A 457 1.57 -33.66 -2.62
CA VAL A 457 0.55 -34.62 -2.16
C VAL A 457 1.18 -35.83 -1.48
N ALA A 458 2.28 -36.37 -2.02
CA ALA A 458 3.01 -37.47 -1.40
C ALA A 458 3.61 -37.10 -0.04
N HIS A 459 4.18 -35.89 0.08
CA HIS A 459 4.69 -35.37 1.34
C HIS A 459 3.58 -35.19 2.37
N GLU A 460 2.43 -34.67 1.94
CA GLU A 460 1.26 -34.49 2.78
C GLU A 460 0.69 -35.82 3.29
N LEU A 461 0.61 -36.84 2.42
CA LEU A 461 0.19 -38.19 2.80
C LEU A 461 1.14 -38.79 3.86
N HIS A 462 2.45 -38.58 3.70
CA HIS A 462 3.44 -38.98 4.69
C HIS A 462 3.23 -38.24 6.03
N GLN A 463 3.01 -36.92 6.02
CA GLN A 463 2.71 -36.16 7.24
C GLN A 463 1.41 -36.62 7.91
N LEU A 464 0.37 -36.94 7.11
CA LEU A 464 -0.91 -37.47 7.58
C LEU A 464 -0.78 -38.82 8.29
N SER A 465 0.27 -39.61 8.01
CA SER A 465 0.53 -40.84 8.76
C SER A 465 0.94 -40.59 10.22
N SER A 466 1.56 -39.44 10.50
CA SER A 466 2.08 -39.07 11.82
C SER A 466 1.08 -38.29 12.69
N ARG A 467 0.04 -37.70 12.10
CA ARG A 467 -0.95 -36.83 12.79
C ARG A 467 -2.35 -37.46 12.78
N ARG A 468 -3.06 -37.40 13.91
CA ARG A 468 -4.43 -37.92 14.08
C ARG A 468 -5.48 -36.79 14.01
N SER A 469 -5.39 -35.93 13.00
CA SER A 469 -6.21 -34.71 12.92
C SER A 469 -6.44 -34.28 11.46
N ASN A 470 -7.66 -33.88 11.12
CA ASN A 470 -8.07 -33.41 9.78
C ASN A 470 -7.69 -31.94 9.47
N ILE A 471 -6.74 -31.36 10.20
CA ILE A 471 -6.25 -29.99 9.95
C ILE A 471 -5.41 -29.90 8.67
N SER A 472 -5.18 -28.70 8.15
CA SER A 472 -4.25 -28.51 7.03
C SER A 472 -2.79 -28.67 7.48
N PRO A 473 -1.85 -29.00 6.56
CA PRO A 473 -0.43 -29.07 6.90
C PRO A 473 0.13 -27.71 7.38
N GLU A 474 -0.38 -26.60 6.83
CA GLU A 474 -0.01 -25.25 7.28
C GLU A 474 -0.47 -24.97 8.71
N ALA A 475 -1.69 -25.40 9.06
CA ALA A 475 -2.22 -25.27 10.41
C ALA A 475 -1.44 -26.13 11.41
N ALA A 476 -1.03 -27.34 11.01
CA ALA A 476 -0.18 -28.22 11.82
C ALA A 476 1.23 -27.62 12.04
N GLN A 477 1.82 -27.03 10.99
CA GLN A 477 3.11 -26.36 11.07
C GLN A 477 3.03 -25.13 11.98
N LEU A 478 1.99 -24.29 11.82
CA LEU A 478 1.78 -23.14 12.69
C LEU A 478 1.69 -23.57 14.17
N ARG A 479 0.97 -24.64 14.46
CA ARG A 479 0.89 -25.19 15.83
C ARG A 479 2.26 -25.60 16.36
N ALA A 480 3.08 -26.27 15.53
CA ALA A 480 4.44 -26.66 15.90
C ALA A 480 5.36 -25.45 16.13
N ASP A 481 5.26 -24.42 15.29
CA ASP A 481 6.05 -23.19 15.39
C ASP A 481 5.70 -22.41 16.67
N ILE A 482 4.40 -22.31 17.00
CA ILE A 482 3.94 -21.70 18.25
C ILE A 482 4.48 -22.48 19.45
N ALA A 483 4.34 -23.82 19.46
CA ALA A 483 4.80 -24.65 20.55
C ALA A 483 6.32 -24.52 20.78
N ALA A 484 7.11 -24.53 19.70
CA ALA A 484 8.56 -24.38 19.76
C ALA A 484 9.00 -22.99 20.27
N ALA A 485 8.32 -21.93 19.85
CA ALA A 485 8.69 -20.57 20.22
C ALA A 485 8.21 -20.14 21.61
N THR A 486 7.06 -20.67 22.06
CA THR A 486 6.41 -20.27 23.32
C THR A 486 6.61 -21.27 24.45
N ASN A 487 7.19 -22.45 24.16
CA ASN A 487 7.37 -23.58 25.08
C ASN A 487 6.04 -24.09 25.68
N VAL A 488 4.95 -23.92 24.94
CA VAL A 488 3.62 -24.45 25.29
C VAL A 488 3.48 -25.86 24.68
N PRO A 489 3.03 -26.87 25.44
CA PRO A 489 2.87 -28.22 24.91
C PRO A 489 1.78 -28.27 23.82
N LEU A 490 1.96 -29.14 22.82
CA LEU A 490 1.03 -29.28 21.69
C LEU A 490 -0.40 -29.65 22.13
N ASP A 491 -0.54 -30.40 23.21
CA ASP A 491 -1.83 -30.80 23.81
C ASP A 491 -2.60 -29.62 24.44
N ARG A 492 -1.99 -28.44 24.50
CA ARG A 492 -2.64 -27.18 24.95
C ARG A 492 -2.91 -26.21 23.80
N LEU A 493 -2.69 -26.63 22.56
CA LEU A 493 -2.83 -25.83 21.34
C LEU A 493 -3.69 -26.58 20.30
N HIS A 494 -4.93 -26.91 20.65
CA HIS A 494 -5.84 -27.60 19.74
C HIS A 494 -6.65 -26.61 18.91
N PHE A 495 -6.86 -26.92 17.63
CA PHE A 495 -7.96 -26.29 16.89
C PHE A 495 -9.29 -26.85 17.40
N PHE A 496 -10.32 -26.02 17.46
CA PHE A 496 -11.62 -26.41 18.01
C PHE A 496 -12.20 -27.65 17.31
N GLY A 497 -12.01 -27.78 15.99
CA GLY A 497 -12.49 -28.92 15.23
C GLY A 497 -11.77 -30.24 15.54
N GLU A 498 -10.51 -30.20 16.03
CA GLU A 498 -9.78 -31.40 16.44
C GLU A 498 -10.39 -32.05 17.70
N LEU A 499 -11.14 -31.27 18.49
CA LEU A 499 -11.75 -31.71 19.75
C LEU A 499 -13.14 -32.31 19.54
N ILE A 500 -13.64 -32.37 18.31
CA ILE A 500 -15.02 -32.73 17.99
C ILE A 500 -15.03 -33.78 16.87
N GLN A 501 -15.79 -34.86 17.07
CA GLN A 501 -16.08 -35.89 16.06
C GLN A 501 -17.59 -36.06 15.95
N ILE A 502 -18.09 -36.42 14.77
CA ILE A 502 -19.51 -36.75 14.59
C ILE A 502 -19.72 -38.21 15.00
N LYS A 503 -20.77 -38.48 15.80
CA LYS A 503 -21.14 -39.85 16.17
C LYS A 503 -21.46 -40.67 14.91
N ALA A 504 -20.99 -41.92 14.85
CA ALA A 504 -21.15 -42.78 13.68
C ALA A 504 -22.61 -42.94 13.22
N GLU A 505 -23.56 -43.00 14.15
CA GLU A 505 -25.00 -43.09 13.89
C GLU A 505 -25.60 -41.83 13.23
N HIS A 506 -24.90 -40.70 13.27
CA HIS A 506 -25.34 -39.40 12.75
C HIS A 506 -24.48 -38.90 11.59
N GLN A 507 -23.67 -39.75 10.94
CA GLN A 507 -22.81 -39.36 9.80
C GLN A 507 -23.59 -38.70 8.65
N SER A 508 -24.86 -39.08 8.45
CA SER A 508 -25.75 -38.44 7.47
C SER A 508 -26.04 -36.94 7.72
N TRP A 509 -25.68 -36.40 8.89
CA TRP A 509 -25.82 -34.98 9.26
C TRP A 509 -24.50 -34.21 9.17
N GLU A 510 -23.47 -34.81 8.57
CA GLU A 510 -22.14 -34.22 8.44
C GLU A 510 -22.17 -32.82 7.80
N ALA A 511 -22.91 -32.64 6.70
CA ALA A 511 -23.05 -31.33 6.06
C ALA A 511 -23.70 -30.27 6.97
N ALA A 512 -24.61 -30.68 7.87
CA ALA A 512 -25.23 -29.81 8.85
C ALA A 512 -24.22 -29.36 9.92
N VAL A 513 -23.45 -30.31 10.46
CA VAL A 513 -22.41 -30.03 11.47
C VAL A 513 -21.34 -29.13 10.88
N PHE A 514 -20.86 -29.40 9.66
CA PHE A 514 -19.93 -28.51 8.97
C PHE A 514 -20.50 -27.12 8.76
N SER A 515 -21.73 -26.99 8.26
CA SER A 515 -22.33 -25.66 8.02
C SER A 515 -22.37 -24.79 9.27
N VAL A 516 -22.59 -25.38 10.44
CA VAL A 516 -22.67 -24.67 11.72
C VAL A 516 -21.29 -24.43 12.33
N LEU A 517 -20.43 -25.46 12.38
CA LEU A 517 -19.16 -25.41 13.12
C LEU A 517 -17.95 -24.99 12.27
N ARG A 518 -18.07 -24.89 10.94
CA ARG A 518 -16.96 -24.57 10.02
C ARG A 518 -16.17 -23.32 10.39
N GLY A 519 -16.84 -22.28 10.87
CA GLY A 519 -16.17 -21.04 11.29
C GLY A 519 -15.29 -21.28 12.51
N VAL A 520 -15.89 -21.85 13.56
CA VAL A 520 -15.22 -22.09 14.84
C VAL A 520 -14.21 -23.22 14.77
N ALA A 521 -14.36 -24.19 13.86
CA ALA A 521 -13.45 -25.34 13.72
C ALA A 521 -11.99 -24.93 13.48
N LYS A 522 -11.76 -23.73 12.90
CA LYS A 522 -10.43 -23.16 12.63
C LYS A 522 -9.91 -22.26 13.75
N ASP A 523 -10.68 -22.08 14.82
CA ASP A 523 -10.27 -21.31 15.98
C ASP A 523 -9.25 -22.11 16.79
N LEU A 524 -8.10 -21.49 17.07
CA LEU A 524 -7.07 -22.05 17.95
C LEU A 524 -7.48 -21.81 19.39
N VAL A 525 -7.75 -22.91 20.10
CA VAL A 525 -8.14 -22.91 21.52
C VAL A 525 -6.87 -22.86 22.36
N VAL A 526 -6.78 -21.83 23.22
CA VAL A 526 -5.60 -21.59 24.05
C VAL A 526 -6.03 -21.33 25.49
N ASP A 527 -5.32 -21.96 26.42
CA ASP A 527 -5.51 -21.74 27.86
C ASP A 527 -5.28 -20.26 28.25
N GLN A 528 -6.00 -19.77 29.25
CA GLN A 528 -5.90 -18.39 29.73
C GLN A 528 -4.48 -18.03 30.18
N GLU A 529 -3.76 -18.98 30.76
CA GLU A 529 -2.37 -18.81 31.20
C GLU A 529 -1.41 -18.51 30.03
N HIS A 530 -1.63 -19.15 28.88
CA HIS A 530 -0.75 -19.06 27.72
C HIS A 530 -1.24 -18.08 26.64
N PHE A 531 -2.48 -17.58 26.78
CA PHE A 531 -3.14 -16.75 25.78
C PHE A 531 -2.33 -15.50 25.39
N ILE A 532 -1.74 -14.79 26.37
CA ILE A 532 -0.96 -13.57 26.09
C ILE A 532 0.28 -13.89 25.26
N THR A 533 0.99 -14.96 25.60
CA THR A 533 2.23 -15.37 24.93
C THR A 533 1.96 -15.81 23.49
N VAL A 534 0.95 -16.66 23.29
CA VAL A 534 0.55 -17.14 21.95
C VAL A 534 0.01 -15.99 21.09
N ARG A 535 -0.82 -15.11 21.65
CA ARG A 535 -1.32 -13.91 20.95
C ARG A 535 -0.18 -13.00 20.51
N ARG A 536 0.83 -12.78 21.36
CA ARG A 536 2.01 -11.98 21.00
C ARG A 536 2.78 -12.64 19.86
N PHE A 537 3.04 -13.94 19.93
CA PHE A 537 3.74 -14.67 18.88
C PHE A 537 3.04 -14.52 17.52
N ILE A 538 1.73 -14.74 17.46
CA ILE A 538 0.95 -14.62 16.23
C ILE A 538 0.93 -13.17 15.70
N ASN A 539 0.93 -12.17 16.57
CA ASN A 539 0.98 -10.77 16.15
C ASN A 539 2.35 -10.35 15.58
N GLU A 540 3.43 -10.98 16.03
CA GLU A 540 4.81 -10.68 15.63
C GLU A 540 5.27 -11.45 14.38
N HIS A 541 4.57 -12.54 14.02
CA HIS A 541 4.95 -13.41 12.91
C HIS A 541 3.89 -13.43 11.80
N ASP A 542 4.32 -13.40 10.54
CA ASP A 542 3.43 -13.63 9.41
C ASP A 542 3.08 -15.12 9.30
N THR A 543 1.89 -15.49 9.77
CA THR A 543 1.39 -16.86 9.76
C THR A 543 0.91 -17.32 8.39
N ARG A 544 0.79 -16.42 7.40
CA ARG A 544 0.26 -16.68 6.04
C ARG A 544 -1.14 -17.30 5.99
N MET A 545 -1.86 -17.31 7.11
CA MET A 545 -3.20 -17.89 7.22
C MET A 545 -4.08 -17.06 8.15
N HIS A 546 -5.40 -17.17 7.99
CA HIS A 546 -6.34 -16.57 8.93
C HIS A 546 -6.39 -17.42 10.20
N VAL A 547 -5.96 -16.85 11.33
CA VAL A 547 -5.96 -17.50 12.65
C VAL A 547 -6.86 -16.71 13.59
N SER A 548 -7.82 -17.39 14.19
CA SER A 548 -8.67 -16.85 15.24
C SER A 548 -8.31 -17.52 16.55
N LEU A 549 -8.11 -16.73 17.60
CA LEU A 549 -7.66 -17.20 18.92
C LEU A 549 -8.82 -17.14 19.91
N VAL A 550 -9.09 -18.25 20.57
CA VAL A 550 -10.16 -18.31 21.57
C VAL A 550 -9.55 -18.64 22.94
N PRO A 551 -9.67 -17.73 23.93
CA PRO A 551 -9.23 -17.99 25.29
C PRO A 551 -10.22 -18.92 26.00
N VAL A 552 -9.72 -20.02 26.53
CA VAL A 552 -10.46 -20.88 27.44
C VAL A 552 -10.59 -20.14 28.78
N ARG A 553 -11.81 -19.90 29.24
CA ARG A 553 -12.06 -19.32 30.56
C ARG A 553 -12.52 -20.44 31.49
N GLU A 554 -12.09 -20.41 32.74
CA GLU A 554 -12.65 -21.30 33.77
C GLU A 554 -14.17 -21.14 33.83
N GLN A 555 -14.90 -22.24 33.68
CA GLN A 555 -16.35 -22.26 33.73
C GLN A 555 -16.85 -23.17 34.86
N GLY A 556 -18.07 -22.88 35.33
CA GLY A 556 -18.78 -23.67 36.34
C GLY A 556 -19.31 -25.01 35.80
N SER A 557 -20.40 -25.51 36.39
CA SER A 557 -21.00 -26.82 36.07
C SER A 557 -21.21 -27.04 34.56
N GLN A 558 -20.89 -28.25 34.09
CA GLN A 558 -21.14 -28.70 32.71
C GLN A 558 -22.62 -28.58 32.35
N ARG A 559 -22.91 -28.09 31.14
CA ARG A 559 -24.27 -28.01 30.59
C ARG A 559 -24.60 -29.27 29.78
N GLU A 560 -25.86 -29.69 29.82
CA GLU A 560 -26.34 -30.82 29.03
C GLU A 560 -26.84 -30.36 27.65
N PRO A 561 -26.43 -31.02 26.55
CA PRO A 561 -26.98 -30.79 25.22
C PRO A 561 -28.49 -31.06 25.16
N VAL A 562 -29.23 -30.16 24.52
CA VAL A 562 -30.65 -30.38 24.24
C VAL A 562 -30.80 -31.45 23.15
N PRO A 563 -31.62 -32.50 23.34
CA PRO A 563 -31.84 -33.52 22.31
C PRO A 563 -32.31 -32.92 20.98
N GLY A 564 -31.81 -33.46 19.85
CA GLY A 564 -32.16 -32.98 18.51
C GLY A 564 -31.42 -31.71 18.06
N THR A 565 -30.35 -31.32 18.76
CA THR A 565 -29.48 -30.20 18.37
C THR A 565 -28.09 -30.66 17.95
N VAL A 566 -27.34 -29.82 17.24
CA VAL A 566 -25.95 -30.10 16.80
C VAL A 566 -25.04 -30.56 17.95
N PRO A 567 -25.05 -29.96 19.17
CA PRO A 567 -24.25 -30.44 20.29
C PRO A 567 -24.57 -31.87 20.77
N ALA A 568 -25.76 -32.42 20.48
CA ALA A 568 -26.14 -33.76 20.92
C ALA A 568 -25.61 -34.89 20.00
N ILE A 569 -25.28 -34.55 18.75
CA ILE A 569 -24.84 -35.52 17.72
C ILE A 569 -23.31 -35.58 17.55
N VAL A 570 -22.57 -34.81 18.34
CA VAL A 570 -21.11 -34.80 18.35
C VAL A 570 -20.55 -35.51 19.59
N GLU A 571 -19.33 -36.03 19.45
CA GLU A 571 -18.50 -36.64 20.47
C GLU A 571 -17.27 -35.74 20.70
N LEU A 572 -16.82 -35.64 21.94
CA LEU A 572 -15.69 -34.79 22.32
C LEU A 572 -14.42 -35.64 22.53
N ALA A 573 -13.28 -35.12 22.10
CA ALA A 573 -11.98 -35.74 22.33
C ALA A 573 -11.62 -35.70 23.83
N ASP A 574 -10.83 -36.68 24.28
CA ASP A 574 -10.25 -36.68 25.63
C ASP A 574 -9.17 -35.58 25.73
N SER A 575 -9.56 -34.43 26.28
CA SER A 575 -8.73 -33.22 26.37
C SER A 575 -9.12 -32.38 27.58
N PRO A 576 -8.18 -31.64 28.21
CA PRO A 576 -8.50 -30.68 29.27
C PRO A 576 -9.56 -29.64 28.88
N PHE A 577 -9.70 -29.36 27.59
CA PHE A 577 -10.65 -28.38 27.06
C PHE A 577 -12.06 -28.94 26.82
N ALA A 578 -12.27 -30.25 26.92
CA ALA A 578 -13.56 -30.89 26.60
C ALA A 578 -14.76 -30.29 27.35
N PRO A 579 -14.70 -30.02 28.69
CA PRO A 579 -15.81 -29.40 29.39
C PRO A 579 -16.15 -27.99 28.89
N TRP A 580 -15.13 -27.21 28.51
CA TRP A 580 -15.32 -25.87 27.97
C TRP A 580 -15.90 -25.90 26.55
N VAL A 581 -15.40 -26.81 25.69
CA VAL A 581 -15.93 -27.00 24.33
C VAL A 581 -17.41 -27.39 24.38
N LEU A 582 -17.81 -28.27 25.30
CA LEU A 582 -19.21 -28.66 25.47
C LEU A 582 -20.11 -27.46 25.78
N ASN A 583 -19.71 -26.63 26.75
CA ASN A 583 -20.48 -25.44 27.13
C ASN A 583 -20.54 -24.43 25.98
N GLU A 584 -19.44 -24.22 25.26
CA GLU A 584 -19.38 -23.31 24.11
C GLU A 584 -20.30 -23.80 22.97
N LEU A 585 -20.33 -25.11 22.72
CA LEU A 585 -21.24 -25.74 21.76
C LEU A 585 -22.71 -25.51 22.15
N VAL A 586 -23.06 -25.72 23.41
CA VAL A 586 -24.44 -25.50 23.91
C VAL A 586 -24.83 -24.03 23.82
N ASP A 587 -23.95 -23.10 24.16
CA ASP A 587 -24.31 -21.68 24.28
C ASP A 587 -24.43 -20.97 22.93
N ARG A 588 -23.55 -21.30 21.98
CA ARG A 588 -23.47 -20.59 20.69
C ARG A 588 -23.99 -21.40 19.52
N PHE A 589 -23.96 -22.73 19.63
CA PHE A 589 -24.18 -23.63 18.50
C PHE A 589 -25.33 -24.61 18.72
N SER A 590 -26.27 -24.32 19.63
CA SER A 590 -27.54 -25.05 19.79
C SER A 590 -28.50 -24.80 18.60
N TYR A 591 -28.11 -25.35 17.45
CA TYR A 591 -28.90 -25.39 16.22
C TYR A 591 -29.74 -26.66 16.19
N GLN A 592 -31.05 -26.52 15.97
CA GLN A 592 -31.97 -27.64 15.82
C GLN A 592 -31.77 -28.34 14.47
N LEU A 593 -31.71 -29.67 14.49
CA LEU A 593 -31.65 -30.49 13.29
C LEU A 593 -33.07 -30.65 12.72
N VAL A 594 -33.27 -30.24 11.47
CA VAL A 594 -34.55 -30.33 10.77
C VAL A 594 -34.42 -31.10 9.46
N GLU A 595 -35.41 -31.93 9.12
CA GLU A 595 -35.35 -32.76 7.92
C GLU A 595 -35.75 -31.98 6.66
N ARG A 596 -36.70 -31.03 6.76
CA ARG A 596 -37.20 -30.25 5.61
C ARG A 596 -36.79 -28.78 5.69
N ASP A 597 -36.67 -28.13 4.55
CA ASP A 597 -36.42 -26.69 4.44
C ASP A 597 -37.57 -25.86 5.03
N SER A 598 -38.82 -26.30 4.83
CA SER A 598 -40.02 -25.66 5.39
C SER A 598 -39.99 -25.54 6.91
N ASP A 599 -39.27 -26.44 7.58
CA ASP A 599 -39.19 -26.48 9.04
C ASP A 599 -38.23 -25.39 9.58
N LEU A 600 -37.40 -24.78 8.72
CA LEU A 600 -36.53 -23.67 9.10
C LEU A 600 -37.30 -22.38 9.46
N ASP A 601 -38.53 -22.24 8.94
CA ASP A 601 -39.42 -21.09 9.15
C ASP A 601 -40.27 -21.19 10.43
N THR A 602 -40.27 -22.36 11.10
CA THR A 602 -41.08 -22.57 12.30
C THR A 602 -40.61 -21.71 13.48
N LYS A 603 -41.56 -21.27 14.33
CA LYS A 603 -41.26 -20.48 15.55
C LYS A 603 -40.44 -21.33 16.51
N ARG A 604 -39.20 -20.89 16.75
CA ARG A 604 -38.20 -21.60 17.56
C ARG A 604 -38.38 -21.29 19.04
N ALA A 605 -37.95 -22.21 19.89
CA ALA A 605 -37.81 -21.94 21.31
C ALA A 605 -36.70 -20.90 21.54
N SER A 606 -36.90 -20.01 22.52
CA SER A 606 -35.99 -18.88 22.79
C SER A 606 -34.56 -19.28 23.18
N HIS A 607 -34.33 -20.55 23.54
CA HIS A 607 -33.02 -21.09 23.92
C HIS A 607 -32.23 -21.68 22.74
N LEU A 608 -32.79 -21.71 21.52
CA LEU A 608 -32.12 -22.24 20.33
C LEU A 608 -31.56 -21.10 19.47
N ASN A 609 -30.31 -21.23 19.04
CA ASN A 609 -29.61 -20.22 18.25
C ASN A 609 -30.05 -20.24 16.77
N GLY A 610 -30.54 -21.38 16.29
CA GLY A 610 -30.99 -21.55 14.91
C GLY A 610 -31.50 -22.96 14.60
N ALA A 611 -31.64 -23.24 13.32
CA ALA A 611 -32.01 -24.54 12.76
C ALA A 611 -31.18 -24.80 11.50
N VAL A 612 -30.88 -26.07 11.24
CA VAL A 612 -30.06 -26.53 10.11
C VAL A 612 -30.65 -27.79 9.49
N THR A 613 -30.70 -27.83 8.16
CA THR A 613 -31.14 -29.01 7.40
C THR A 613 -30.01 -30.01 7.22
N ARG A 614 -30.37 -31.25 6.89
CA ARG A 614 -29.41 -32.32 6.57
C ARG A 614 -28.44 -31.95 5.43
N ALA A 615 -28.92 -31.16 4.47
CA ALA A 615 -28.11 -30.65 3.35
C ALA A 615 -27.22 -29.44 3.72
N GLY A 616 -27.18 -29.03 4.99
CA GLY A 616 -26.32 -27.94 5.46
C GLY A 616 -26.90 -26.52 5.29
N MET A 617 -28.17 -26.38 4.94
CA MET A 617 -28.81 -25.05 4.92
C MET A 617 -29.18 -24.65 6.35
N ARG A 618 -28.66 -23.52 6.83
CA ARG A 618 -28.89 -23.04 8.19
C ARG A 618 -29.48 -21.66 8.22
N THR A 619 -30.11 -21.34 9.34
CA THR A 619 -30.62 -20.00 9.61
C THR A 619 -29.53 -19.09 10.15
N ALA A 620 -29.51 -17.86 9.64
CA ALA A 620 -28.54 -16.82 9.94
C ALA A 620 -29.25 -15.59 10.54
N ALA A 621 -28.47 -14.64 11.04
CA ALA A 621 -28.99 -13.42 11.64
C ALA A 621 -29.90 -12.63 10.67
N PHE A 622 -30.85 -11.88 11.23
CA PHE A 622 -31.79 -11.03 10.49
C PHE A 622 -32.69 -11.80 9.50
N GLY A 623 -33.08 -13.03 9.83
CA GLY A 623 -34.01 -13.82 9.02
C GLY A 623 -33.42 -14.32 7.70
N ARG A 624 -32.09 -14.42 7.60
CA ARG A 624 -31.40 -14.93 6.42
C ARG A 624 -31.19 -16.44 6.51
N PHE A 625 -30.96 -17.07 5.37
CA PHE A 625 -30.55 -18.47 5.26
C PHE A 625 -29.19 -18.54 4.58
N ALA A 626 -28.34 -19.44 5.04
CA ALA A 626 -27.01 -19.65 4.51
C ALA A 626 -26.82 -21.13 4.18
N LYS A 627 -26.34 -21.40 2.97
CA LYS A 627 -25.88 -22.72 2.54
C LYS A 627 -24.53 -22.51 1.85
N ASP A 628 -23.53 -23.25 2.28
CA ASP A 628 -22.17 -23.13 1.77
C ASP A 628 -21.67 -24.52 1.37
N ASP A 629 -21.80 -24.83 0.07
CA ASP A 629 -21.40 -26.10 -0.53
C ASP A 629 -19.94 -26.08 -1.04
N SER A 630 -19.13 -25.08 -0.64
CA SER A 630 -17.74 -25.01 -1.10
C SER A 630 -16.92 -26.21 -0.61
N VAL A 631 -16.31 -26.91 -1.58
CA VAL A 631 -15.45 -28.08 -1.33
C VAL A 631 -14.22 -27.62 -0.56
N GLN A 632 -14.11 -28.02 0.71
CA GLN A 632 -12.89 -27.83 1.48
C GLN A 632 -12.08 -29.12 1.47
N ARG A 633 -10.79 -28.98 1.13
CA ARG A 633 -9.84 -30.10 1.16
C ARG A 633 -9.62 -30.65 2.58
N TYR A 634 -9.75 -29.79 3.59
CA TYR A 634 -9.61 -30.16 4.99
C TYR A 634 -10.84 -29.72 5.75
N SER A 635 -11.50 -30.67 6.39
CA SER A 635 -12.72 -30.41 7.14
C SER A 635 -12.44 -29.73 8.50
N PHE A 636 -11.22 -29.88 9.03
CA PHE A 636 -10.79 -29.49 10.38
C PHE A 636 -11.56 -30.16 11.53
N ILE A 637 -12.70 -30.80 11.25
CA ILE A 637 -13.54 -31.52 12.23
C ILE A 637 -13.19 -33.01 12.16
N GLY A 638 -13.03 -33.62 13.33
CA GLY A 638 -12.80 -35.04 13.47
C GLY A 638 -11.33 -35.43 13.53
N TRP A 639 -11.11 -36.52 14.27
CA TRP A 639 -9.83 -37.20 14.42
C TRP A 639 -9.70 -38.41 13.48
N ASP A 640 -10.78 -38.81 12.80
CA ASP A 640 -10.70 -39.84 11.76
C ASP A 640 -10.18 -39.25 10.44
N THR A 641 -8.98 -39.69 10.07
CA THR A 641 -8.26 -39.26 8.84
C THR A 641 -8.45 -40.22 7.67
N ALA A 642 -9.24 -41.29 7.80
CA ALA A 642 -9.34 -42.34 6.79
C ALA A 642 -9.87 -41.83 5.44
N ASP A 643 -10.88 -40.96 5.46
CA ASP A 643 -11.45 -40.39 4.24
C ASP A 643 -10.49 -39.43 3.54
N LEU A 644 -9.88 -38.51 4.31
CA LEU A 644 -8.86 -37.59 3.81
C LEU A 644 -7.65 -38.35 3.24
N ARG A 645 -7.23 -39.45 3.87
CA ARG A 645 -6.16 -40.32 3.35
C ARG A 645 -6.54 -40.91 2.01
N ARG A 646 -7.74 -41.47 1.88
CA ARG A 646 -8.23 -42.09 0.64
C ARG A 646 -8.27 -41.09 -0.50
N ASP A 647 -8.74 -39.87 -0.25
CA ASP A 647 -8.81 -38.81 -1.25
C ASP A 647 -7.40 -38.38 -1.72
N LEU A 648 -6.45 -38.26 -0.79
CA LEU A 648 -5.05 -37.95 -1.12
C LEU A 648 -4.38 -39.08 -1.90
N GLU A 649 -4.66 -40.35 -1.57
CA GLU A 649 -4.16 -41.52 -2.31
C GLU A 649 -4.72 -41.56 -3.74
N GLN A 650 -6.02 -41.29 -3.92
CA GLN A 650 -6.63 -41.20 -5.25
C GLN A 650 -6.04 -40.05 -6.08
N ASN A 651 -5.85 -38.88 -5.47
CA ASN A 651 -5.21 -37.74 -6.12
C ASN A 651 -3.75 -38.06 -6.50
N LEU A 652 -3.00 -38.71 -5.62
CA LEU A 652 -1.63 -39.15 -5.91
C LEU A 652 -1.59 -40.15 -7.08
N ALA A 653 -2.53 -41.09 -7.14
CA ALA A 653 -2.65 -42.04 -8.24
C ALA A 653 -2.95 -41.34 -9.58
N SER A 654 -3.88 -40.39 -9.58
CA SER A 654 -4.22 -39.55 -10.75
C SER A 654 -3.01 -38.74 -11.22
N LEU A 655 -2.35 -37.99 -10.34
CA LEU A 655 -1.16 -37.20 -10.68
C LEU A 655 0.01 -38.07 -11.18
N THR A 656 0.14 -39.29 -10.65
CA THR A 656 1.16 -40.24 -11.11
C THR A 656 0.85 -40.76 -12.52
N ALA A 657 -0.42 -41.03 -12.82
CA ALA A 657 -0.87 -41.43 -14.15
C ALA A 657 -0.72 -40.29 -15.19
N GLU A 658 -0.91 -39.03 -14.78
CA GLU A 658 -0.74 -37.86 -15.65
C GLU A 658 0.72 -37.47 -15.89
N LEU A 659 1.63 -37.80 -14.97
CA LEU A 659 3.04 -37.45 -15.11
C LEU A 659 3.72 -38.19 -16.26
N ALA A 660 3.47 -39.50 -16.40
CA ALA A 660 4.07 -40.30 -17.47
C ALA A 660 3.84 -39.76 -18.90
N PRO A 661 2.60 -39.43 -19.31
CA PRO A 661 2.37 -38.81 -20.62
C PRO A 661 2.92 -37.38 -20.71
N ALA A 662 2.94 -36.60 -19.62
CA ALA A 662 3.52 -35.26 -19.62
C ALA A 662 5.05 -35.28 -19.82
N ASP A 663 5.75 -36.20 -19.16
CA ASP A 663 7.20 -36.42 -19.33
C ASP A 663 7.51 -36.91 -20.75
N ALA A 664 6.70 -37.84 -21.29
CA ALA A 664 6.84 -38.31 -22.67
C ALA A 664 6.68 -37.14 -23.67
N ALA A 665 5.65 -36.32 -23.50
CA ALA A 665 5.41 -35.15 -24.35
C ALA A 665 6.56 -34.12 -24.27
N SER A 666 7.09 -33.88 -23.07
CA SER A 666 8.25 -33.01 -22.85
C SER A 666 9.49 -33.55 -23.59
N ASN A 667 9.79 -34.84 -23.45
CA ASN A 667 10.93 -35.47 -24.11
C ASN A 667 10.79 -35.43 -25.64
N THR A 668 9.60 -35.68 -26.17
CA THR A 668 9.36 -35.58 -27.63
C THR A 668 9.51 -34.15 -28.13
N ALA A 669 9.01 -33.16 -27.41
CA ALA A 669 9.12 -31.76 -27.82
C ALA A 669 10.58 -31.27 -27.80
N GLN A 670 11.36 -31.68 -26.80
CA GLN A 670 12.79 -31.40 -26.74
C GLN A 670 13.57 -32.07 -27.88
N ALA A 671 13.28 -33.34 -28.18
CA ALA A 671 13.93 -34.05 -29.28
C ALA A 671 13.66 -33.40 -30.64
N THR A 672 12.40 -32.99 -30.90
CA THR A 672 12.03 -32.28 -32.14
C THR A 672 12.72 -30.92 -32.25
N ARG A 673 12.83 -30.17 -31.14
CA ARG A 673 13.57 -28.91 -31.07
C ARG A 673 15.05 -29.13 -31.41
N ASP A 674 15.68 -30.15 -30.84
CA ASP A 674 17.10 -30.42 -31.03
C ASP A 674 17.41 -30.87 -32.45
N ASP A 675 16.56 -31.71 -33.06
CA ASP A 675 16.68 -32.08 -34.47
C ASP A 675 16.56 -30.86 -35.41
N ALA A 676 15.57 -29.99 -35.17
CA ALA A 676 15.40 -28.76 -35.93
C ALA A 676 16.58 -27.79 -35.78
N ARG A 677 17.19 -27.74 -34.58
CA ARG A 677 18.41 -26.98 -34.29
C ARG A 677 19.60 -27.51 -35.08
N ASP A 678 19.84 -28.80 -35.00
CA ASP A 678 20.95 -29.46 -35.69
C ASP A 678 20.81 -29.34 -37.20
N ARG A 679 19.60 -29.43 -37.74
CA ARG A 679 19.31 -29.25 -39.16
C ARG A 679 19.66 -27.84 -39.66
N ALA A 680 19.30 -26.79 -38.93
CA ALA A 680 19.67 -25.42 -39.31
C ALA A 680 21.18 -25.16 -39.18
N GLN A 681 21.84 -25.76 -38.19
CA GLN A 681 23.29 -25.66 -38.05
C GLN A 681 24.01 -26.30 -39.24
N ARG A 682 23.58 -27.52 -39.65
CA ARG A 682 24.11 -28.20 -40.84
C ARG A 682 23.94 -27.35 -42.11
N LEU A 683 22.78 -26.69 -42.26
CA LEU A 683 22.49 -25.81 -43.39
C LEU A 683 23.37 -24.54 -43.39
N THR A 684 23.61 -23.96 -42.21
CA THR A 684 24.48 -22.79 -42.04
C THR A 684 25.91 -23.10 -42.45
N THR A 685 26.46 -24.22 -41.99
CA THR A 685 27.81 -24.66 -42.38
C THR A 685 27.91 -24.97 -43.87
N LEU A 686 26.84 -25.50 -44.49
CA LEU A 686 26.81 -25.74 -45.94
C LEU A 686 26.81 -24.42 -46.74
N LEU A 687 26.10 -23.39 -46.28
CA LEU A 687 26.12 -22.05 -46.89
C LEU A 687 27.53 -21.42 -46.85
N GLU A 688 28.29 -21.62 -45.77
CA GLU A 688 29.65 -21.08 -45.62
C GLU A 688 30.68 -21.75 -46.55
N GLU A 689 30.48 -23.01 -46.92
CA GLU A 689 31.42 -23.80 -47.75
C GLU A 689 31.17 -23.66 -49.27
N LEU A 690 30.04 -23.06 -49.68
CA LEU A 690 29.64 -22.95 -51.09
C LEU A 690 30.43 -21.84 -51.83
N ASP A 691 31.56 -22.20 -52.42
CA ASP A 691 32.33 -21.34 -53.34
C ASP A 691 32.48 -21.96 -54.75
N TRP A 692 32.14 -21.20 -55.79
CA TRP A 692 32.21 -21.62 -57.20
C TRP A 692 33.62 -22.07 -57.60
N SER A 693 34.66 -21.40 -57.10
CA SER A 693 36.05 -21.70 -57.46
C SER A 693 36.50 -23.10 -57.04
N SER A 694 35.84 -23.67 -56.04
CA SER A 694 36.10 -24.99 -55.46
C SER A 694 35.25 -26.12 -56.07
N ILE A 695 34.30 -25.77 -56.95
CA ILE A 695 33.32 -26.68 -57.57
C ILE A 695 33.55 -26.78 -59.09
N ASP A 696 34.07 -25.72 -59.73
CA ASP A 696 34.29 -25.69 -61.18
C ASP A 696 35.43 -26.64 -61.61
N THR A 697 35.07 -27.60 -62.48
CA THR A 697 35.98 -28.61 -63.03
C THR A 697 36.44 -28.29 -64.45
N ALA A 698 35.78 -27.35 -65.14
CA ALA A 698 36.08 -27.00 -66.53
C ALA A 698 37.54 -26.54 -66.75
N PRO A 699 38.10 -25.60 -65.95
CA PRO A 699 39.47 -25.13 -66.16
C PRO A 699 40.52 -26.23 -65.88
N ALA A 700 40.26 -27.11 -64.91
CA ALA A 700 41.15 -28.24 -64.60
C ALA A 700 41.07 -29.34 -65.68
N ALA A 701 39.87 -29.62 -66.20
CA ALA A 701 39.66 -30.61 -67.27
C ALA A 701 40.28 -30.16 -68.61
N ASP A 702 40.21 -28.88 -68.94
CA ASP A 702 40.81 -28.34 -70.16
C ASP A 702 42.34 -28.38 -70.11
N GLN A 703 42.96 -28.15 -68.96
CA GLN A 703 44.40 -28.34 -68.78
C GLN A 703 44.83 -29.80 -68.99
N VAL A 704 44.04 -30.77 -68.53
CA VAL A 704 44.30 -32.20 -68.78
C VAL A 704 44.13 -32.53 -70.27
N ARG A 705 43.08 -32.00 -70.91
CA ARG A 705 42.79 -32.24 -72.35
C ARG A 705 43.90 -31.69 -73.25
N GLN A 706 44.32 -30.44 -73.04
CA GLN A 706 45.41 -29.82 -73.83
C GLN A 706 46.70 -30.66 -73.73
N ARG A 707 47.05 -31.12 -72.51
CA ARG A 707 48.25 -31.94 -72.29
C ARG A 707 48.15 -33.35 -72.90
N LYS A 708 46.96 -33.95 -72.92
CA LYS A 708 46.70 -35.21 -73.64
C LYS A 708 46.85 -35.06 -75.15
N VAL A 709 46.38 -33.94 -75.72
CA VAL A 709 46.52 -33.65 -77.16
C VAL A 709 47.99 -33.46 -77.54
N SER A 710 48.76 -32.70 -76.76
CA SER A 710 50.21 -32.51 -76.98
C SER A 710 51.00 -33.83 -76.92
N ARG A 711 50.56 -34.79 -76.11
CA ARG A 711 51.13 -36.14 -76.06
C ARG A 711 50.81 -36.97 -77.31
N ARG A 712 49.58 -36.85 -77.83
CA ARG A 712 49.10 -37.65 -78.96
C ARG A 712 49.68 -37.19 -80.30
N VAL A 713 49.83 -35.89 -80.51
CA VAL A 713 50.42 -35.30 -81.74
C VAL A 713 51.88 -35.72 -81.94
N ARG A 714 52.62 -36.03 -80.87
CA ARG A 714 54.03 -36.47 -80.93
C ARG A 714 54.24 -37.99 -80.97
N GLN A 715 53.18 -38.79 -80.77
CA GLN A 715 53.22 -40.25 -80.95
C GLN A 715 52.96 -40.68 -82.40
N ILE A 716 52.73 -39.74 -83.33
CA ILE A 716 52.68 -40.03 -84.77
C ILE A 716 54.13 -40.11 -85.27
N PRO A 717 54.62 -41.27 -85.74
CA PRO A 717 55.99 -41.38 -86.21
C PRO A 717 56.17 -40.55 -87.48
N SER A 718 57.12 -39.62 -87.46
CA SER A 718 57.65 -38.97 -88.65
C SER A 718 58.56 -39.97 -89.39
N GLY A 719 57.95 -40.88 -90.14
CA GLY A 719 58.62 -41.82 -91.03
C GLY A 719 57.99 -41.74 -92.41
N GLY A 720 58.69 -41.07 -93.34
CA GLY A 720 58.36 -41.07 -94.77
C GLY A 720 58.13 -39.67 -95.33
N LEU A 721 59.21 -38.97 -95.69
CA LEU A 721 59.29 -38.02 -96.81
C LEU A 721 60.77 -37.59 -96.96
N TYR A 722 61.32 -37.82 -98.17
CA TYR A 722 62.62 -37.41 -98.73
C TYR A 722 63.78 -38.44 -98.85
N GLU A 723 63.66 -39.32 -99.86
CA GLU A 723 64.67 -39.64 -100.90
C GLU A 723 63.85 -39.87 -102.20
N GLY A 724 64.09 -39.31 -103.38
CA GLY A 724 65.14 -38.42 -103.87
C GLY A 724 64.69 -37.67 -105.15
N LEU A 725 65.51 -36.72 -105.59
CA LEU A 725 65.41 -36.03 -106.87
C LEU A 725 66.30 -36.76 -107.89
N LEU A 726 65.68 -37.44 -108.84
CA LEU A 726 66.04 -37.53 -110.27
C LEU A 726 64.87 -38.11 -111.07
#